data_AF-A0A3A8RAZ5-F1
#
_entry.id   AF-A0A3A8RAZ5-F1
#
_cell.length_a   1.000
_cell.length_b   1.000
_cell.length_c   1.000
_cell.angle_alpha   90.00
_cell.angle_beta   90.00
_cell.angle_gamma   90.00
#
_symmetry.space_group_name_H-M   'P 1'
#
loop_
_entity.id
_entity.type
_entity.pdbx_description
1 polymer ?
#
loop_
_entity_poly.entity_id
_entity_poly.type
_entity_poly.pdbx_seq_one_letter_code
_entity_poly.pdbx_strand_id
1 'polypeptide(L)'
;MSVEMPTQPALTGTRVEWGGWVFPRWNDPRLPFAALLTLYGVLGFTFFGFNRSPGQMAFLVVSGTLLDAVLGWVLKRRKEVPLSAYISCCSLALLLNYSHASTLLWLPVWLAIGSKYVLTFQGRHVFNPSMFAVAVSLLTTRELITAAPAYQWANGEVALSAFIVMAAMVLFFFRVGRGWLVISFLTFYALQTALRAFILRHHLPPEVLFLGTLGAPSFFIFVFYMLTDPATSPATPKAQVLVALAITCVDLVLHLKESVYTFFYAALTVATSRFVFMHARELWRTRGAARHGLLAPDMLKRVGVVGGLGAVLATGYSVSAAQGERQAPLAFHLDAQDLKQAGLDSQMGRTLEELDPRVAHVAKWLVAVGDAVATGDFDGDGKLDLFLTHPLGTPEHHAGLYRNLGGLRFERVPVPALERFATRYKEEGLAGGGTFVDWDGDGDLDLAVAVAFGPVRLLRNTLRETGTAGFEDVTEAAGVTDHAVSLGLTFLDYDRDGHLDLLVLNAMTTHLPDYPEPAPPLNLFKLPEPEYAGDRRMLRFMHDGWHNASNGGRNALYRGRGDGTFEKQDVEALGLKETHWSLAVSTVDLNQDGWTDLYVANDFGPDDIYLNEGGRHFRHIVGNRFGEIGRDTYKGMNASVADFDRNGWLDVYVSNVHHSLQAEGSLLWMVGPGEDAFVPRFQDEATFRGALNERRFGWGAAAGDLDDDGWPDLVQANGMVDARLDAEKWRIPAGQRNDYWYVNHKLMQSGPEVHTYADKWGDIRGRVLYPNEARRVYLNLGDARPGHFVDVAKDVGIEAPDNSRGVLMADLDDDGDLDVLITNQHAPVSLYRNTLRASATDAKPDAHFVGLSLVGDGQRTHRSAVGTRVVVSYEESGKRVEQVREVGLMGGFSASADPRLHFGLGRHAGPVKAVIHWYGAQPQEVTLEADRYQEVRQPPAPTALRGGP
;
A
#
# COMPACT_ATOMS: atom_id res chain seq x y z
N MET A 1 -37.81 -36.01 -8.31
CA MET A 1 -38.19 -34.59 -8.35
C MET A 1 -38.18 -34.07 -9.78
N SER A 2 -39.34 -33.75 -10.34
CA SER A 2 -39.46 -32.94 -11.56
C SER A 2 -39.18 -31.49 -11.19
N VAL A 3 -38.07 -30.94 -11.68
CA VAL A 3 -37.86 -29.50 -11.70
C VAL A 3 -38.02 -29.11 -13.16
N GLU A 4 -39.26 -28.88 -13.58
CA GLU A 4 -39.52 -28.20 -14.85
C GLU A 4 -38.93 -26.79 -14.74
N MET A 5 -38.04 -26.43 -15.66
CA MET A 5 -37.63 -25.04 -15.78
C MET A 5 -38.83 -24.22 -16.26
N PRO A 6 -39.12 -23.06 -15.65
CA PRO A 6 -40.28 -22.27 -16.04
C PRO A 6 -40.26 -21.96 -17.53
N THR A 7 -41.41 -22.07 -18.19
CA THR A 7 -41.66 -21.35 -19.44
C THR A 7 -41.56 -19.86 -19.12
N GLN A 8 -40.74 -19.11 -19.86
CA GLN A 8 -40.80 -17.65 -19.74
C GLN A 8 -42.25 -17.24 -20.02
N PRO A 9 -42.89 -16.38 -19.20
CA PRO A 9 -43.99 -15.60 -19.75
C PRO A 9 -43.42 -14.92 -20.98
N ALA A 10 -44.03 -15.16 -22.13
CA ALA A 10 -43.57 -14.56 -23.37
C ALA A 10 -43.52 -13.04 -23.12
N LEU A 11 -42.32 -12.44 -23.24
CA LEU A 11 -42.12 -10.99 -23.30
C LEU A 11 -42.68 -10.42 -24.62
N THR A 12 -43.74 -11.03 -25.14
CA THR A 12 -44.53 -10.62 -26.30
C THR A 12 -45.31 -9.39 -25.87
N GLY A 13 -44.65 -8.24 -25.95
CA GLY A 13 -45.21 -6.94 -25.53
C GLY A 13 -44.17 -5.92 -25.08
N THR A 14 -42.92 -6.33 -24.85
CA THR A 14 -41.84 -5.45 -24.31
C THR A 14 -40.69 -5.20 -25.27
N ARG A 15 -40.85 -5.50 -26.57
CA ARG A 15 -39.77 -5.39 -27.58
C ARG A 15 -40.25 -4.65 -28.84
N VAL A 16 -39.36 -3.88 -29.48
CA VAL A 16 -39.58 -3.22 -30.78
C VAL A 16 -38.48 -3.64 -31.73
N GLU A 17 -38.85 -4.03 -32.95
CA GLU A 17 -37.88 -4.29 -34.02
C GLU A 17 -37.69 -3.03 -34.87
N TRP A 18 -36.43 -2.60 -35.02
CA TRP A 18 -36.07 -1.47 -35.88
C TRP A 18 -34.72 -1.74 -36.55
N GLY A 19 -34.66 -1.59 -37.88
CA GLY A 19 -33.42 -1.84 -38.65
C GLY A 19 -32.87 -3.28 -38.52
N GLY A 20 -33.75 -4.26 -38.23
CA GLY A 20 -33.36 -5.64 -37.95
C GLY A 20 -32.76 -5.88 -36.56
N TRP A 21 -32.75 -4.87 -35.67
CA TRP A 21 -32.37 -4.99 -34.26
C TRP A 21 -33.61 -5.03 -33.35
N VAL A 22 -33.54 -5.84 -32.30
CA VAL A 22 -34.58 -5.93 -31.27
C VAL A 22 -34.19 -5.02 -30.09
N PHE A 23 -35.00 -3.98 -29.86
CA PHE A 23 -34.87 -3.01 -28.78
C PHE A 23 -35.86 -3.30 -27.64
N PRO A 24 -35.48 -3.04 -26.37
CA PRO A 24 -36.43 -3.06 -25.25
C PRO A 24 -37.42 -1.90 -25.34
N ARG A 25 -38.68 -2.14 -24.97
CA ARG A 25 -39.70 -1.09 -24.73
C ARG A 25 -39.56 -0.55 -23.32
N TRP A 26 -40.11 0.64 -23.07
CA TRP A 26 -40.16 1.30 -21.75
C TRP A 26 -40.75 0.45 -20.62
N ASN A 27 -41.60 -0.54 -20.93
CA ASN A 27 -42.18 -1.46 -19.95
C ASN A 27 -41.30 -2.71 -19.68
N ASP A 28 -40.09 -2.82 -20.26
CA ASP A 28 -39.15 -3.88 -19.93
C ASP A 28 -38.63 -3.67 -18.49
N PRO A 29 -38.87 -4.61 -17.56
CA PRO A 29 -38.51 -4.46 -16.15
C PRO A 29 -36.98 -4.35 -15.92
N ARG A 30 -36.16 -4.68 -16.92
CA ARG A 30 -34.70 -4.57 -16.86
C ARG A 30 -34.21 -3.14 -17.02
N LEU A 31 -34.95 -2.26 -17.68
CA LEU A 31 -34.56 -0.86 -17.90
C LEU A 31 -34.41 -0.03 -16.61
N PRO A 32 -35.40 0.02 -15.71
CA PRO A 32 -35.25 0.76 -14.47
C PRO A 32 -34.14 0.17 -13.58
N PHE A 33 -33.92 -1.14 -13.64
CA PHE A 33 -32.82 -1.78 -12.93
C PHE A 33 -31.44 -1.38 -13.48
N ALA A 34 -31.28 -1.34 -14.80
CA ALA A 34 -30.07 -0.84 -15.44
C ALA A 34 -29.79 0.62 -15.04
N ALA A 35 -30.82 1.48 -15.03
CA ALA A 35 -30.70 2.87 -14.59
C ALA A 35 -30.27 2.98 -13.11
N LEU A 36 -30.83 2.13 -12.24
CA LEU A 36 -30.52 2.07 -10.81
C LEU A 36 -29.03 1.76 -10.55
N LEU A 37 -28.52 0.68 -11.16
CA LEU A 37 -27.12 0.28 -10.99
C LEU A 37 -26.16 1.31 -11.59
N THR A 38 -26.52 1.92 -12.71
CA THR A 38 -25.71 2.97 -13.33
C THR A 38 -25.67 4.22 -12.46
N LEU A 39 -26.82 4.66 -11.95
CA LEU A 39 -26.87 5.80 -11.03
C LEU A 39 -26.04 5.52 -9.76
N TYR A 40 -26.19 4.33 -9.17
CA TYR A 40 -25.43 3.97 -7.98
C TYR A 40 -23.93 3.88 -8.24
N GLY A 41 -23.51 3.31 -9.38
CA GLY A 41 -22.11 3.29 -9.79
C GLY A 41 -21.55 4.70 -9.97
N VAL A 42 -22.24 5.54 -10.76
CA VAL A 42 -21.80 6.93 -10.99
C VAL A 42 -21.75 7.73 -9.70
N LEU A 43 -22.75 7.63 -8.82
CA LEU A 43 -22.70 8.30 -7.51
C LEU A 43 -21.60 7.74 -6.62
N GLY A 44 -21.39 6.43 -6.65
CA GLY A 44 -20.34 5.74 -5.90
C GLY A 44 -18.93 6.21 -6.29
N PHE A 45 -18.62 6.18 -7.58
CA PHE A 45 -17.32 6.54 -8.15
C PHE A 45 -17.02 8.04 -8.09
N THR A 46 -18.07 8.88 -8.07
CA THR A 46 -17.89 10.34 -8.08
C THR A 46 -18.00 10.97 -6.69
N PHE A 47 -18.86 10.44 -5.80
CA PHE A 47 -19.20 11.10 -4.53
C PHE A 47 -19.03 10.23 -3.29
N PHE A 48 -19.17 8.90 -3.39
CA PHE A 48 -19.08 8.01 -2.21
C PHE A 48 -17.70 7.38 -2.01
N GLY A 49 -16.68 7.81 -2.74
CA GLY A 49 -15.31 7.34 -2.55
C GLY A 49 -15.05 5.91 -3.06
N PHE A 50 -15.84 5.41 -4.01
CA PHE A 50 -15.56 4.09 -4.58
C PHE A 50 -14.22 4.13 -5.32
N ASN A 51 -13.42 3.10 -5.12
CA ASN A 51 -12.07 2.98 -5.66
C ASN A 51 -12.02 2.62 -7.15
N ARG A 52 -12.86 3.26 -7.98
CA ARG A 52 -12.84 3.17 -9.45
C ARG A 52 -13.30 4.48 -10.06
N SER A 53 -12.92 4.69 -11.32
CA SER A 53 -13.42 5.79 -12.12
C SER A 53 -14.69 5.42 -12.91
N PRO A 54 -15.55 6.42 -13.25
CA PRO A 54 -16.65 6.21 -14.18
C PRO A 54 -16.18 5.66 -15.55
N GLY A 55 -14.96 5.99 -15.98
CA GLY A 55 -14.36 5.49 -17.22
C GLY A 55 -14.13 3.98 -17.19
N GLN A 56 -13.70 3.45 -16.05
CA GLN A 56 -13.56 2.00 -15.85
C GLN A 56 -14.92 1.29 -15.93
N MET A 57 -15.96 1.81 -15.28
CA MET A 57 -17.31 1.25 -15.40
C MET A 57 -17.79 1.25 -16.87
N ALA A 58 -17.58 2.36 -17.57
CA ALA A 58 -17.92 2.49 -18.98
C ALA A 58 -17.18 1.43 -19.82
N PHE A 59 -15.90 1.21 -19.55
CA PHE A 59 -15.11 0.18 -20.23
C PHE A 59 -15.70 -1.23 -20.06
N LEU A 60 -16.06 -1.67 -18.85
CA LEU A 60 -16.68 -2.99 -18.64
C LEU A 60 -18.00 -3.12 -19.40
N VAL A 61 -18.83 -2.09 -19.28
CA VAL A 61 -20.19 -2.09 -19.84
C VAL A 61 -20.14 -2.10 -21.37
N VAL A 62 -19.33 -1.24 -21.98
CA VAL A 62 -19.14 -1.19 -23.44
C VAL A 62 -18.55 -2.50 -23.93
N SER A 63 -17.49 -3.00 -23.28
CA SER A 63 -16.83 -4.26 -23.65
C SER A 63 -17.78 -5.45 -23.60
N GLY A 64 -18.55 -5.60 -22.51
CA GLY A 64 -19.46 -6.73 -22.34
C GLY A 64 -20.69 -6.65 -23.24
N THR A 65 -21.23 -5.45 -23.47
CA THR A 65 -22.35 -5.27 -24.40
C THR A 65 -21.92 -5.55 -25.84
N LEU A 66 -20.76 -5.05 -26.26
CA LEU A 66 -20.19 -5.35 -27.58
C LEU A 66 -19.96 -6.86 -27.74
N LEU A 67 -19.33 -7.50 -26.75
CA LEU A 67 -19.07 -8.94 -26.77
C LEU A 67 -20.37 -9.76 -26.89
N ASP A 68 -21.40 -9.41 -26.11
CA ASP A 68 -22.70 -10.11 -26.15
C ASP A 68 -23.42 -9.92 -27.48
N ALA A 69 -23.35 -8.71 -28.07
CA ALA A 69 -23.92 -8.44 -29.39
C ALA A 69 -23.22 -9.25 -30.49
N VAL A 70 -21.88 -9.30 -30.47
CA VAL A 70 -21.07 -10.07 -31.43
C VAL A 70 -21.37 -11.57 -31.29
N LEU A 71 -21.32 -12.13 -30.08
CA LEU A 71 -21.61 -13.55 -29.85
C LEU A 71 -23.07 -13.90 -30.19
N GLY A 72 -24.02 -13.01 -29.88
CA GLY A 72 -25.43 -13.15 -30.27
C GLY A 72 -25.61 -13.22 -31.78
N TRP A 73 -24.89 -12.38 -32.53
CA TRP A 73 -24.92 -12.39 -33.99
C TRP A 73 -24.21 -13.61 -34.59
N VAL A 74 -23.00 -13.96 -34.12
CA VAL A 74 -22.20 -15.07 -34.66
C VAL A 74 -22.81 -16.43 -34.33
N LEU A 75 -23.23 -16.65 -33.09
CA LEU A 75 -23.66 -17.97 -32.61
C LEU A 75 -25.17 -18.20 -32.73
N LYS A 76 -25.98 -17.14 -32.66
CA LYS A 76 -27.45 -17.26 -32.66
C LYS A 76 -28.12 -16.51 -33.82
N ARG A 77 -27.37 -15.78 -34.65
CA ARG A 77 -27.89 -14.89 -35.72
C ARG A 77 -28.92 -13.89 -35.20
N ARG A 78 -28.77 -13.45 -33.94
CA ARG A 78 -29.67 -12.48 -33.29
C ARG A 78 -29.01 -11.11 -33.24
N LYS A 79 -29.79 -10.09 -33.58
CA LYS A 79 -29.45 -8.67 -33.41
C LYS A 79 -30.35 -8.12 -32.33
N GLU A 80 -29.94 -8.22 -31.06
CA GLU A 80 -30.71 -7.77 -29.89
C GLU A 80 -29.84 -6.81 -29.08
N VAL A 81 -30.42 -5.72 -28.58
CA VAL A 81 -29.71 -4.82 -27.66
C VAL A 81 -29.37 -5.58 -26.37
N PRO A 82 -28.08 -5.67 -25.99
CA PRO A 82 -27.61 -6.58 -24.95
C PRO A 82 -27.84 -6.04 -23.53
N LEU A 83 -29.08 -5.70 -23.18
CA LEU A 83 -29.45 -5.11 -21.88
C LEU A 83 -29.09 -6.01 -20.69
N SER A 84 -29.12 -7.33 -20.86
CA SER A 84 -28.68 -8.28 -19.82
C SER A 84 -27.16 -8.25 -19.62
N ALA A 85 -26.38 -8.03 -20.68
CA ALA A 85 -24.92 -7.85 -20.57
C ALA A 85 -24.59 -6.53 -19.88
N TYR A 86 -25.30 -5.45 -20.24
CA TYR A 86 -25.16 -4.14 -19.59
C TYR A 86 -25.28 -4.25 -18.07
N ILE A 87 -26.40 -4.82 -17.59
CA ILE A 87 -26.66 -4.99 -16.17
C ILE A 87 -25.59 -5.87 -15.50
N SER A 88 -25.19 -6.96 -16.19
CA SER A 88 -24.18 -7.88 -15.65
C SER A 88 -22.84 -7.16 -15.45
N CYS A 89 -22.44 -6.33 -16.42
CA CYS A 89 -21.19 -5.56 -16.38
C CYS A 89 -21.24 -4.38 -15.40
N CYS A 90 -22.39 -3.72 -15.22
CA CYS A 90 -22.56 -2.75 -14.13
C CYS A 90 -22.34 -3.42 -12.77
N SER A 91 -22.85 -4.66 -12.60
CA SER A 91 -22.65 -5.42 -11.37
C SER A 91 -21.19 -5.81 -11.15
N LEU A 92 -20.47 -6.17 -12.22
CA LEU A 92 -19.04 -6.46 -12.13
C LEU A 92 -18.24 -5.22 -11.72
N ALA A 93 -18.55 -4.05 -12.29
CA ALA A 93 -17.88 -2.79 -11.94
C ALA A 93 -18.08 -2.39 -10.48
N LEU A 94 -19.22 -2.76 -9.89
CA LEU A 94 -19.51 -2.51 -8.48
C LEU A 94 -18.83 -3.52 -7.55
N LEU A 95 -18.65 -4.78 -7.98
CA LEU A 95 -18.29 -5.89 -7.10
C LEU A 95 -16.84 -6.35 -7.18
N LEU A 96 -16.11 -5.95 -8.22
CA LEU A 96 -14.72 -6.35 -8.42
C LEU A 96 -13.79 -5.16 -8.29
N ASN A 97 -12.66 -5.41 -7.62
CA ASN A 97 -11.48 -4.57 -7.62
C ASN A 97 -10.39 -5.21 -8.45
N TYR A 98 -9.41 -4.43 -8.92
CA TYR A 98 -8.28 -4.93 -9.69
C TYR A 98 -7.15 -3.92 -9.59
N SER A 99 -5.92 -4.41 -9.51
CA SER A 99 -4.71 -3.61 -9.39
C SER A 99 -4.50 -2.78 -10.68
N HIS A 100 -4.80 -1.47 -10.63
CA HIS A 100 -4.42 -0.33 -11.51
C HIS A 100 -4.48 -0.48 -13.06
N ALA A 101 -4.66 -1.68 -13.61
CA ALA A 101 -4.68 -2.00 -15.04
C ALA A 101 -6.11 -2.36 -15.45
N SER A 102 -6.80 -1.40 -16.06
CA SER A 102 -8.17 -1.57 -16.54
C SER A 102 -8.34 -2.69 -17.58
N THR A 103 -7.25 -3.15 -18.20
CA THR A 103 -7.26 -4.27 -19.16
C THR A 103 -7.57 -5.62 -18.50
N LEU A 104 -7.22 -5.81 -17.22
CA LEU A 104 -7.54 -7.02 -16.45
C LEU A 104 -9.05 -7.27 -16.35
N LEU A 105 -9.85 -6.20 -16.42
CA LEU A 105 -11.31 -6.25 -16.38
C LEU A 105 -11.95 -6.98 -17.55
N TRP A 106 -11.22 -7.20 -18.64
CA TRP A 106 -11.76 -8.02 -19.73
C TRP A 106 -12.00 -9.47 -19.31
N LEU A 107 -11.21 -10.00 -18.38
CA LEU A 107 -11.38 -11.38 -17.93
C LEU A 107 -12.76 -11.62 -17.28
N PRO A 108 -13.20 -10.85 -16.26
CA PRO A 108 -14.53 -11.02 -15.69
C PRO A 108 -15.64 -10.74 -16.71
N VAL A 109 -15.45 -9.79 -17.63
CA VAL A 109 -16.40 -9.55 -18.74
C VAL A 109 -16.53 -10.78 -19.63
N TRP A 110 -15.41 -11.37 -20.05
CA TRP A 110 -15.38 -12.57 -20.88
C TRP A 110 -15.98 -13.77 -20.15
N LEU A 111 -15.67 -13.96 -18.87
CA LEU A 111 -16.27 -15.02 -18.03
C LEU A 111 -17.79 -14.86 -17.93
N ALA A 112 -18.27 -13.64 -17.68
CA ALA A 112 -19.70 -13.36 -17.55
C ALA A 112 -20.42 -13.64 -18.86
N ILE A 113 -19.99 -12.99 -19.95
CA ILE A 113 -20.70 -13.10 -21.23
C ILE A 113 -20.49 -14.48 -21.85
N GLY A 114 -19.28 -15.03 -21.81
CA GLY A 114 -18.95 -16.36 -22.33
C GLY A 114 -19.77 -17.47 -21.67
N SER A 115 -19.98 -17.40 -20.34
CA SER A 115 -20.79 -18.38 -19.60
C SER A 115 -22.22 -18.50 -20.13
N LYS A 116 -22.82 -17.41 -20.66
CA LYS A 116 -24.19 -17.40 -21.22
C LYS A 116 -24.32 -18.28 -22.47
N TYR A 117 -23.23 -18.49 -23.19
CA TYR A 117 -23.22 -19.24 -24.46
C TYR A 117 -22.70 -20.67 -24.27
N VAL A 118 -21.72 -20.84 -23.38
CA VAL A 118 -21.07 -22.13 -23.14
C VAL A 118 -21.79 -22.93 -22.05
N LEU A 119 -22.06 -22.34 -20.88
CA LEU A 119 -22.60 -23.05 -19.71
C LEU A 119 -24.13 -23.13 -19.76
N THR A 120 -24.63 -23.87 -20.75
CA THR A 120 -26.06 -23.99 -21.04
C THR A 120 -26.58 -25.42 -20.88
N PHE A 121 -27.84 -25.56 -20.46
CA PHE A 121 -28.60 -26.81 -20.50
C PHE A 121 -29.87 -26.54 -21.30
N GLN A 122 -30.14 -27.36 -22.33
CA GLN A 122 -31.28 -27.18 -23.25
C GLN A 122 -31.34 -25.76 -23.86
N GLY A 123 -30.18 -25.19 -24.19
CA GLY A 123 -30.07 -23.85 -24.80
C GLY A 123 -30.26 -22.66 -23.85
N ARG A 124 -30.44 -22.91 -22.54
CA ARG A 124 -30.55 -21.87 -21.50
C ARG A 124 -29.33 -21.88 -20.59
N HIS A 125 -28.83 -20.71 -20.20
CA HIS A 125 -27.72 -20.62 -19.26
C HIS A 125 -28.18 -21.04 -17.87
N VAL A 126 -27.29 -21.72 -17.13
CA VAL A 126 -27.61 -22.27 -15.80
C VAL A 126 -27.07 -21.39 -14.68
N PHE A 127 -26.01 -20.65 -14.95
CA PHE A 127 -25.35 -19.76 -13.99
C PHE A 127 -25.78 -18.32 -14.22
N ASN A 128 -25.97 -17.57 -13.14
CA ASN A 128 -26.06 -16.12 -13.24
C ASN A 128 -24.70 -15.60 -13.76
N PRO A 129 -24.67 -14.83 -14.87
CA PRO A 129 -23.42 -14.42 -15.51
C PRO A 129 -22.46 -13.66 -14.60
N SER A 130 -22.97 -12.67 -13.85
CA SER A 130 -22.16 -11.87 -12.93
C SER A 130 -21.66 -12.70 -11.76
N MET A 131 -22.52 -13.53 -11.14
CA MET A 131 -22.12 -14.40 -10.03
C MET A 131 -21.01 -15.37 -10.45
N PHE A 132 -21.14 -15.99 -11.62
CA PHE A 132 -20.11 -16.87 -12.16
C PHE A 132 -18.79 -16.14 -12.38
N ALA A 133 -18.83 -14.97 -13.04
CA ALA A 133 -17.63 -14.20 -13.29
C ALA A 133 -16.96 -13.72 -12.01
N VAL A 134 -17.70 -13.19 -11.03
CA VAL A 134 -17.14 -12.78 -9.74
C VAL A 134 -16.48 -13.97 -9.06
N ALA A 135 -17.21 -15.07 -8.86
CA ALA A 135 -16.68 -16.23 -8.15
C ALA A 135 -15.45 -16.84 -8.85
N VAL A 136 -15.46 -16.96 -10.18
CA VAL A 136 -14.33 -17.53 -10.93
C VAL A 136 -13.15 -16.58 -10.96
N SER A 137 -13.35 -15.28 -11.18
CA SER A 137 -12.25 -14.29 -11.14
C SER A 137 -11.54 -14.30 -9.79
N LEU A 138 -12.28 -14.32 -8.68
CA LEU A 138 -11.69 -14.40 -7.34
C LEU A 138 -10.91 -15.71 -7.12
N LEU A 139 -11.30 -16.81 -7.76
CA LEU A 139 -10.61 -18.10 -7.64
C LEU A 139 -9.37 -18.22 -8.54
N THR A 140 -9.35 -17.58 -9.71
CA THR A 140 -8.35 -17.87 -10.75
C THR A 140 -7.28 -16.80 -10.92
N THR A 141 -7.49 -15.57 -10.44
CA THR A 141 -6.61 -14.43 -10.76
C THR A 141 -5.50 -14.18 -9.75
N ARG A 142 -5.33 -15.05 -8.73
CA ARG A 142 -4.28 -14.93 -7.71
C ARG A 142 -4.18 -13.52 -7.12
N GLU A 143 -5.33 -12.96 -6.76
CA GLU A 143 -5.49 -11.64 -6.12
C GLU A 143 -5.25 -10.41 -7.01
N LEU A 144 -4.98 -10.58 -8.32
CA LEU A 144 -4.96 -9.45 -9.26
C LEU A 144 -6.37 -8.87 -9.51
N ILE A 145 -7.40 -9.71 -9.40
CA ILE A 145 -8.79 -9.29 -9.33
C ILE A 145 -9.34 -9.74 -7.98
N THR A 146 -9.83 -8.78 -7.21
CA THR A 146 -10.35 -9.02 -5.88
C THR A 146 -11.79 -8.55 -5.80
N ALA A 147 -12.46 -8.78 -4.67
CA ALA A 147 -13.79 -8.21 -4.51
C ALA A 147 -13.63 -6.73 -4.15
N ALA A 148 -14.64 -5.94 -4.47
CA ALA A 148 -14.72 -4.57 -4.00
C ALA A 148 -14.53 -4.56 -2.46
N PRO A 149 -13.53 -3.81 -1.95
CA PRO A 149 -13.13 -3.93 -0.56
C PRO A 149 -14.30 -3.61 0.37
N ALA A 150 -14.35 -4.30 1.49
CA ALA A 150 -15.44 -4.18 2.47
C ALA A 150 -15.68 -2.72 2.91
N TYR A 151 -14.60 -1.96 3.09
CA TYR A 151 -14.65 -0.59 3.59
C TYR A 151 -15.20 0.44 2.61
N GLN A 152 -15.15 0.17 1.30
CA GLN A 152 -15.80 1.01 0.28
C GLN A 152 -17.30 1.19 0.55
N TRP A 153 -17.85 0.26 1.32
CA TRP A 153 -19.26 0.16 1.62
C TRP A 153 -19.63 0.61 3.03
N ALA A 154 -18.69 0.49 3.99
CA ALA A 154 -18.98 0.56 5.42
C ALA A 154 -18.89 1.98 6.01
N ASN A 155 -18.11 2.90 5.43
CA ASN A 155 -17.95 4.26 5.97
C ASN A 155 -19.00 5.27 5.50
N GLY A 156 -19.99 4.85 4.68
CA GLY A 156 -21.03 5.73 4.18
C GLY A 156 -22.42 5.28 4.64
N GLU A 157 -22.88 5.77 5.81
CA GLU A 157 -24.29 5.59 6.25
C GLU A 157 -25.27 5.96 5.12
N VAL A 158 -24.92 6.98 4.34
CA VAL A 158 -25.69 7.47 3.18
C VAL A 158 -25.66 6.48 2.00
N ALA A 159 -24.50 5.93 1.64
CA ALA A 159 -24.36 5.02 0.50
C ALA A 159 -25.09 3.68 0.75
N LEU A 160 -24.96 3.15 1.96
CA LEU A 160 -25.66 1.94 2.39
C LEU A 160 -27.16 2.17 2.50
N SER A 161 -27.60 3.27 3.14
CA SER A 161 -29.03 3.59 3.26
C SER A 161 -29.68 3.84 1.91
N ALA A 162 -28.99 4.55 1.00
CA ALA A 162 -29.43 4.72 -0.38
C ALA A 162 -29.52 3.38 -1.10
N PHE A 163 -28.53 2.49 -0.96
CA PHE A 163 -28.58 1.16 -1.58
C PHE A 163 -29.72 0.30 -1.04
N ILE A 164 -29.91 0.26 0.29
CA ILE A 164 -30.97 -0.52 0.93
C ILE A 164 -32.34 -0.02 0.49
N VAL A 165 -32.56 1.30 0.44
CA VAL A 165 -33.80 1.91 -0.08
C VAL A 165 -34.01 1.52 -1.55
N MET A 166 -32.96 1.57 -2.37
CA MET A 166 -33.01 1.22 -3.80
C MET A 166 -33.28 -0.29 -4.00
N ALA A 167 -32.67 -1.17 -3.22
CA ALA A 167 -32.90 -2.61 -3.22
C ALA A 167 -34.30 -2.98 -2.72
N ALA A 168 -34.80 -2.28 -1.70
CA ALA A 168 -36.18 -2.39 -1.24
C ALA A 168 -37.16 -1.97 -2.34
N MET A 169 -36.91 -0.86 -3.04
CA MET A 169 -37.73 -0.44 -4.18
C MET A 169 -37.78 -1.51 -5.30
N VAL A 170 -36.66 -2.19 -5.59
CA VAL A 170 -36.62 -3.28 -6.59
C VAL A 170 -37.54 -4.45 -6.20
N LEU A 171 -37.57 -4.84 -4.93
CA LEU A 171 -38.46 -5.90 -4.44
C LEU A 171 -39.94 -5.52 -4.54
N PHE A 172 -40.28 -4.29 -4.17
CA PHE A 172 -41.67 -3.83 -4.11
C PHE A 172 -42.27 -3.53 -5.49
N PHE A 173 -41.45 -3.10 -6.47
CA PHE A 173 -41.95 -2.71 -7.79
C PHE A 173 -41.99 -3.83 -8.85
N PHE A 174 -41.10 -4.84 -8.81
CA PHE A 174 -40.89 -5.71 -10.00
C PHE A 174 -41.58 -7.09 -10.02
N ARG A 175 -42.35 -7.49 -9.00
CA ARG A 175 -43.16 -8.74 -8.97
C ARG A 175 -42.43 -9.99 -9.54
N VAL A 176 -41.15 -10.17 -9.23
CA VAL A 176 -40.26 -11.19 -9.87
C VAL A 176 -40.60 -12.65 -9.46
N GLY A 177 -41.53 -12.86 -8.53
CA GLY A 177 -41.97 -14.22 -8.14
C GLY A 177 -40.89 -15.03 -7.40
N ARG A 178 -39.97 -14.36 -6.70
CA ARG A 178 -38.85 -14.94 -5.94
C ARG A 178 -38.84 -14.57 -4.45
N GLY A 179 -39.98 -14.10 -3.92
CA GLY A 179 -40.09 -13.68 -2.52
C GLY A 179 -39.75 -14.79 -1.52
N TRP A 180 -40.18 -16.03 -1.77
CA TRP A 180 -39.86 -17.17 -0.90
C TRP A 180 -38.36 -17.48 -0.86
N LEU A 181 -37.65 -17.32 -1.98
CA LEU A 181 -36.20 -17.51 -2.05
C LEU A 181 -35.48 -16.49 -1.15
N VAL A 182 -35.83 -15.21 -1.30
CA VAL A 182 -35.25 -14.10 -0.52
C VAL A 182 -35.53 -14.27 0.96
N ILE A 183 -36.80 -14.43 1.36
CA ILE A 183 -37.19 -14.55 2.77
C ILE A 183 -36.50 -15.75 3.41
N SER A 184 -36.48 -16.90 2.73
CA SER A 184 -35.82 -18.10 3.24
C SER A 184 -34.31 -17.91 3.36
N PHE A 185 -33.67 -17.33 2.34
CA PHE A 185 -32.24 -17.07 2.37
C PHE A 185 -31.87 -16.15 3.52
N LEU A 186 -32.53 -15.00 3.67
CA LEU A 186 -32.27 -14.06 4.76
C LEU A 186 -32.51 -14.69 6.13
N THR A 187 -33.57 -15.51 6.27
CA THR A 187 -33.87 -16.21 7.53
C THR A 187 -32.78 -17.23 7.87
N PHE A 188 -32.43 -18.12 6.94
CA PHE A 188 -31.38 -19.11 7.16
C PHE A 188 -30.01 -18.45 7.36
N TYR A 189 -29.74 -17.37 6.63
CA TYR A 189 -28.51 -16.58 6.76
C TYR A 189 -28.40 -15.95 8.15
N ALA A 190 -29.46 -15.32 8.65
CA ALA A 190 -29.51 -14.76 10.00
C ALA A 190 -29.32 -15.84 11.08
N LEU A 191 -29.96 -17.01 10.92
CA LEU A 191 -29.81 -18.13 11.86
C LEU A 191 -28.37 -18.67 11.88
N GLN A 192 -27.73 -18.86 10.73
CA GLN A 192 -26.33 -19.28 10.71
C GLN A 192 -25.39 -18.22 11.27
N THR A 193 -25.67 -16.92 11.05
CA THR A 193 -24.86 -15.82 11.60
C THR A 193 -25.01 -15.75 13.11
N ALA A 194 -26.21 -15.97 13.65
CA ALA A 194 -26.44 -16.09 15.09
C ALA A 194 -25.68 -17.28 15.69
N LEU A 195 -25.70 -18.43 15.02
CA LEU A 195 -24.92 -19.60 15.42
C LEU A 195 -23.41 -19.30 15.41
N ARG A 196 -22.90 -18.66 14.35
CA ARG A 196 -21.49 -18.26 14.24
C ARG A 196 -21.11 -17.24 15.31
N ALA A 197 -21.95 -16.24 15.57
CA ALA A 197 -21.73 -15.26 16.63
C ALA A 197 -21.72 -15.91 18.01
N PHE A 198 -22.58 -16.90 18.25
CA PHE A 198 -22.54 -17.69 19.47
C PHE A 198 -21.22 -18.48 19.57
N ILE A 199 -20.77 -19.15 18.50
CA ILE A 199 -19.51 -19.91 18.50
C ILE A 199 -18.30 -18.98 18.72
N LEU A 200 -18.27 -17.83 18.05
CA LEU A 200 -17.14 -16.90 18.02
C LEU A 200 -17.15 -15.87 19.16
N ARG A 201 -18.15 -15.85 20.04
CA ARG A 201 -18.33 -14.81 21.08
C ARG A 201 -17.12 -14.54 21.99
N HIS A 202 -16.19 -15.49 22.09
CA HIS A 202 -14.97 -15.37 22.88
C HIS A 202 -13.76 -14.86 22.07
N HIS A 203 -13.91 -14.74 20.76
CA HIS A 203 -12.87 -14.30 19.81
C HIS A 203 -13.27 -13.03 19.05
N LEU A 204 -14.55 -12.82 18.80
CA LEU A 204 -15.12 -11.69 18.08
C LEU A 204 -16.42 -11.26 18.75
N PRO A 205 -16.62 -9.96 19.01
CA PRO A 205 -17.90 -9.45 19.46
C PRO A 205 -19.02 -9.82 18.47
N PRO A 206 -20.19 -10.29 18.94
CA PRO A 206 -21.31 -10.66 18.07
C PRO A 206 -21.73 -9.56 17.09
N GLU A 207 -21.70 -8.30 17.53
CA GLU A 207 -22.07 -7.13 16.73
C GLU A 207 -21.22 -6.97 15.46
N VAL A 208 -19.93 -7.31 15.49
CA VAL A 208 -19.02 -7.25 14.31
C VAL A 208 -19.56 -8.12 13.17
N LEU A 209 -20.12 -9.29 13.49
CA LEU A 209 -20.64 -10.23 12.49
C LEU A 209 -21.97 -9.76 11.87
N PHE A 210 -22.84 -9.15 12.67
CA PHE A 210 -24.15 -8.69 12.22
C PHE A 210 -24.08 -7.36 11.48
N LEU A 211 -23.47 -6.35 12.09
CA LEU A 211 -23.33 -5.01 11.51
C LEU A 211 -22.53 -5.08 10.22
N GLY A 212 -21.43 -5.83 10.20
CA GLY A 212 -20.60 -5.96 9.01
C GLY A 212 -21.33 -6.58 7.81
N THR A 213 -22.17 -7.60 8.04
CA THR A 213 -22.88 -8.25 6.93
C THR A 213 -24.03 -7.40 6.41
N LEU A 214 -24.80 -6.78 7.31
CA LEU A 214 -25.90 -5.87 6.95
C LEU A 214 -25.39 -4.53 6.40
N GLY A 215 -24.11 -4.23 6.61
CA GLY A 215 -23.41 -3.05 6.12
C GLY A 215 -22.86 -3.17 4.70
N ALA A 216 -22.93 -4.34 4.06
CA ALA A 216 -22.26 -4.59 2.78
C ALA A 216 -23.24 -4.65 1.57
N PRO A 217 -23.31 -3.64 0.68
CA PRO A 217 -24.08 -3.65 -0.56
C PRO A 217 -23.80 -4.85 -1.46
N SER A 218 -22.61 -5.44 -1.41
CA SER A 218 -22.30 -6.68 -2.12
C SER A 218 -23.22 -7.85 -1.70
N PHE A 219 -23.59 -7.92 -0.42
CA PHE A 219 -24.58 -8.87 0.08
C PHE A 219 -25.96 -8.60 -0.53
N PHE A 220 -26.39 -7.34 -0.58
CA PHE A 220 -27.69 -6.99 -1.15
C PHE A 220 -27.74 -7.16 -2.69
N ILE A 221 -26.68 -6.81 -3.43
CA ILE A 221 -26.56 -7.09 -4.87
C ILE A 221 -26.65 -8.61 -5.10
N PHE A 222 -25.98 -9.41 -4.28
CA PHE A 222 -26.09 -10.86 -4.37
C PHE A 222 -27.52 -11.35 -4.11
N VAL A 223 -28.15 -10.94 -3.00
CA VAL A 223 -29.48 -11.42 -2.59
C VAL A 223 -30.58 -10.97 -3.55
N PHE A 224 -30.59 -9.69 -3.93
CA PHE A 224 -31.70 -9.09 -4.65
C PHE A 224 -31.57 -9.12 -6.17
N TYR A 225 -30.38 -9.38 -6.69
CA TYR A 225 -30.14 -9.43 -8.13
C TYR A 225 -29.60 -10.78 -8.61
N MET A 226 -28.52 -11.28 -8.02
CA MET A 226 -27.88 -12.50 -8.52
C MET A 226 -28.68 -13.75 -8.17
N LEU A 227 -29.15 -13.82 -6.93
CA LEU A 227 -29.90 -14.98 -6.41
C LEU A 227 -31.32 -15.06 -6.98
N THR A 228 -31.94 -13.90 -7.28
CA THR A 228 -33.32 -13.77 -7.74
C THR A 228 -33.47 -13.80 -9.26
N ASP A 229 -32.39 -13.88 -10.04
CA ASP A 229 -32.42 -13.91 -11.50
C ASP A 229 -33.39 -15.02 -12.01
N PRO A 230 -34.51 -14.67 -12.67
CA PRO A 230 -35.52 -15.65 -13.09
C PRO A 230 -35.02 -16.71 -14.05
N ALA A 231 -33.96 -16.42 -14.82
CA ALA A 231 -33.41 -17.35 -15.80
C ALA A 231 -32.70 -18.53 -15.13
N THR A 232 -32.16 -18.30 -13.93
CA THR A 232 -31.25 -19.24 -13.24
C THR A 232 -31.82 -19.72 -11.91
N SER A 233 -32.80 -19.03 -11.33
CA SER A 233 -33.45 -19.39 -10.05
C SER A 233 -34.75 -20.21 -10.21
N PRO A 234 -35.08 -21.07 -9.22
CA PRO A 234 -36.26 -21.95 -9.29
C PRO A 234 -37.60 -21.20 -9.21
N ALA A 235 -38.61 -21.71 -9.91
CA ALA A 235 -39.92 -21.09 -9.99
C ALA A 235 -40.84 -21.37 -8.79
N THR A 236 -40.79 -22.58 -8.23
CA THR A 236 -41.74 -23.00 -7.18
C THR A 236 -41.25 -22.62 -5.78
N PRO A 237 -42.16 -22.23 -4.86
CA PRO A 237 -41.80 -21.86 -3.48
C PRO A 237 -40.96 -22.94 -2.77
N LYS A 238 -41.35 -24.23 -2.92
CA LYS A 238 -40.60 -25.35 -2.32
C LYS A 238 -39.17 -25.44 -2.82
N ALA A 239 -38.96 -25.29 -4.14
CA ALA A 239 -37.62 -25.33 -4.71
C ALA A 239 -36.79 -24.08 -4.33
N GLN A 240 -37.44 -22.92 -4.20
CA GLN A 240 -36.82 -21.69 -3.70
C GLN A 240 -36.29 -21.87 -2.27
N VAL A 241 -37.10 -22.39 -1.35
CA VAL A 241 -36.69 -22.67 0.04
C VAL A 241 -35.51 -23.66 0.08
N LEU A 242 -35.56 -24.73 -0.71
CA LEU A 242 -34.49 -25.73 -0.75
C LEU A 242 -33.16 -25.17 -1.28
N VAL A 243 -33.21 -24.32 -2.31
CA VAL A 243 -31.99 -23.67 -2.84
C VAL A 243 -31.43 -22.68 -1.82
N ALA A 244 -32.27 -21.88 -1.17
CA ALA A 244 -31.84 -20.99 -0.08
C ALA A 244 -31.11 -21.78 1.02
N LEU A 245 -31.73 -22.87 1.50
CA LEU A 245 -31.14 -23.73 2.54
C LEU A 245 -29.79 -24.31 2.08
N ALA A 246 -29.72 -24.86 0.87
CA ALA A 246 -28.51 -25.44 0.33
C ALA A 246 -27.36 -24.42 0.23
N ILE A 247 -27.64 -23.20 -0.25
CA ILE A 247 -26.64 -22.13 -0.32
C ILE A 247 -26.17 -21.77 1.09
N THR A 248 -27.07 -21.55 2.04
CA THR A 248 -26.68 -21.19 3.41
C THR A 248 -25.94 -22.31 4.15
N CYS A 249 -26.24 -23.58 3.88
CA CYS A 249 -25.48 -24.69 4.45
C CYS A 249 -24.05 -24.76 3.90
N VAL A 250 -23.87 -24.57 2.59
CA VAL A 250 -22.53 -24.52 1.98
C VAL A 250 -21.77 -23.29 2.48
N ASP A 251 -22.43 -22.15 2.57
CA ASP A 251 -21.88 -20.91 3.12
C ASP A 251 -21.40 -21.08 4.57
N LEU A 252 -22.19 -21.73 5.42
CA LEU A 252 -21.79 -22.07 6.79
C LEU A 252 -20.52 -22.92 6.82
N VAL A 253 -20.45 -23.96 5.97
CA VAL A 253 -19.25 -24.82 5.88
C VAL A 253 -18.02 -24.03 5.44
N LEU A 254 -18.17 -23.10 4.51
CA LEU A 254 -17.08 -22.22 4.07
C LEU A 254 -16.64 -21.27 5.18
N HIS A 255 -17.57 -20.73 5.97
CA HIS A 255 -17.25 -19.91 7.14
C HIS A 255 -16.56 -20.70 8.26
N LEU A 256 -16.93 -21.97 8.48
CA LEU A 256 -16.22 -22.86 9.40
C LEU A 256 -14.79 -23.17 8.94
N LYS A 257 -14.49 -22.96 7.65
CA LYS A 257 -13.15 -23.02 7.07
C LYS A 257 -12.48 -21.64 6.95
N GLU A 258 -13.03 -20.62 7.63
CA GLU A 258 -12.50 -19.25 7.63
C GLU A 258 -12.36 -18.63 6.21
N SER A 259 -13.19 -19.07 5.26
CA SER A 259 -13.21 -18.50 3.91
C SER A 259 -13.89 -17.11 3.92
N VAL A 260 -13.43 -16.23 3.02
CA VAL A 260 -14.01 -14.91 2.74
C VAL A 260 -14.87 -14.96 1.47
N TYR A 261 -15.77 -13.98 1.29
CA TYR A 261 -16.70 -13.92 0.14
C TYR A 261 -17.53 -15.20 -0.12
N THR A 262 -17.80 -15.95 0.95
CA THR A 262 -18.34 -17.31 0.95
C THR A 262 -19.65 -17.48 0.19
N PHE A 263 -20.52 -16.48 0.19
CA PHE A 263 -21.83 -16.58 -0.45
C PHE A 263 -21.74 -16.68 -1.98
N PHE A 264 -20.72 -16.07 -2.60
CA PHE A 264 -20.46 -16.25 -4.04
C PHE A 264 -20.02 -17.69 -4.34
N TYR A 265 -19.10 -18.24 -3.55
CA TYR A 265 -18.63 -19.61 -3.70
C TYR A 265 -19.72 -20.64 -3.38
N ALA A 266 -20.58 -20.38 -2.39
CA ALA A 266 -21.71 -21.22 -2.06
C ALA A 266 -22.72 -21.27 -3.20
N ALA A 267 -23.06 -20.13 -3.78
CA ALA A 267 -23.95 -20.05 -4.95
C ALA A 267 -23.34 -20.75 -6.17
N LEU A 268 -22.05 -20.53 -6.46
CA LEU A 268 -21.34 -21.20 -7.54
C LEU A 268 -21.35 -22.73 -7.34
N THR A 269 -21.09 -23.19 -6.12
CA THR A 269 -21.08 -24.62 -5.76
C THR A 269 -22.44 -25.25 -6.00
N VAL A 270 -23.51 -24.66 -5.46
CA VAL A 270 -24.89 -25.17 -5.64
C VAL A 270 -25.30 -25.13 -7.11
N ALA A 271 -24.97 -24.06 -7.85
CA ALA A 271 -25.24 -23.95 -9.28
C ALA A 271 -24.49 -25.01 -10.09
N THR A 272 -23.23 -25.28 -9.74
CA THR A 272 -22.40 -26.31 -10.39
C THR A 272 -22.94 -27.70 -10.11
N SER A 273 -23.29 -28.03 -8.86
CA SER A 273 -23.91 -29.31 -8.50
C SER A 273 -25.22 -29.51 -9.27
N ARG A 274 -26.04 -28.47 -9.40
CA ARG A 274 -27.26 -28.51 -10.21
C ARG A 274 -26.95 -28.71 -11.70
N PHE A 275 -25.98 -27.99 -12.26
CA PHE A 275 -25.56 -28.11 -13.65
C PHE A 275 -25.13 -29.55 -13.99
N VAL A 276 -24.27 -30.14 -13.16
CA VAL A 276 -23.80 -31.52 -13.29
C VAL A 276 -24.96 -32.49 -13.14
N PHE A 277 -25.81 -32.33 -12.13
CA PHE A 277 -26.97 -33.20 -11.89
C PHE A 277 -27.93 -33.22 -13.09
N MET A 278 -28.24 -32.05 -13.68
CA MET A 278 -29.12 -31.97 -14.84
C MET A 278 -28.56 -32.74 -16.05
N HIS A 279 -27.26 -32.59 -16.33
CA HIS A 279 -26.60 -33.30 -17.43
C HIS A 279 -26.46 -34.80 -17.15
N ALA A 280 -26.06 -35.19 -15.94
CA ALA A 280 -25.92 -36.60 -15.55
C ALA A 280 -27.28 -37.33 -15.60
N ARG A 281 -28.34 -36.68 -15.12
CA ARG A 281 -29.70 -37.22 -15.20
C ARG A 281 -30.16 -37.38 -16.64
N GLU A 282 -29.88 -36.40 -17.50
CA GLU A 282 -30.25 -36.49 -18.92
C GLU A 282 -29.46 -37.59 -19.63
N LEU A 283 -28.16 -37.72 -19.34
CA LEU A 283 -27.31 -38.81 -19.86
C LEU A 283 -27.84 -40.18 -19.44
N TRP A 284 -28.26 -40.32 -18.18
CA TRP A 284 -28.85 -41.55 -17.67
C TRP A 284 -30.21 -41.84 -18.32
N ARG A 285 -31.07 -40.82 -18.44
CA ARG A 285 -32.39 -40.93 -19.11
C ARG A 285 -32.25 -41.36 -20.58
N THR A 286 -31.21 -40.87 -21.26
CA THR A 286 -30.96 -41.13 -22.69
C THR A 286 -30.05 -42.35 -22.94
N ARG A 287 -29.66 -43.09 -21.89
CA ARG A 287 -28.74 -44.26 -21.96
C ARG A 287 -27.46 -43.97 -22.74
N GLY A 288 -26.90 -42.76 -22.61
CA GLY A 288 -25.64 -42.42 -23.27
C GLY A 288 -25.74 -42.07 -24.76
N ALA A 289 -26.94 -41.83 -25.31
CA ALA A 289 -27.08 -41.33 -26.69
C ALA A 289 -26.47 -39.91 -26.81
N ALA A 290 -25.20 -39.84 -27.20
CA ALA A 290 -24.34 -38.65 -27.20
C ALA A 290 -24.80 -37.43 -28.04
N ARG A 291 -25.95 -37.51 -28.72
CA ARG A 291 -26.42 -36.48 -29.66
C ARG A 291 -27.03 -35.22 -29.02
N HIS A 292 -27.28 -35.21 -27.70
CA HIS A 292 -27.98 -34.10 -27.01
C HIS A 292 -27.26 -33.62 -25.73
N GLY A 293 -25.93 -33.72 -25.66
CA GLY A 293 -25.14 -33.42 -24.46
C GLY A 293 -23.94 -32.49 -24.70
N LEU A 294 -23.00 -32.48 -23.74
CA LEU A 294 -21.79 -31.65 -23.71
C LEU A 294 -20.86 -31.81 -24.94
N LEU A 295 -21.04 -32.88 -25.73
CA LEU A 295 -20.27 -33.20 -26.94
C LEU A 295 -21.03 -32.92 -28.25
N ALA A 296 -22.17 -32.23 -28.20
CA ALA A 296 -22.91 -31.86 -29.40
C ALA A 296 -22.07 -30.92 -30.31
N PRO A 297 -22.15 -31.04 -31.65
CA PRO A 297 -21.39 -30.17 -32.57
C PRO A 297 -21.63 -28.67 -32.34
N ASP A 298 -22.87 -28.29 -32.00
CA ASP A 298 -23.21 -26.91 -31.67
C ASP A 298 -22.56 -26.44 -30.36
N MET A 299 -22.41 -27.32 -29.38
CA MET A 299 -21.72 -27.02 -28.13
C MET A 299 -20.21 -26.89 -28.36
N LEU A 300 -19.61 -27.82 -29.11
CA LEU A 300 -18.20 -27.76 -29.51
C LEU A 300 -17.88 -26.49 -30.30
N LYS A 301 -18.78 -26.05 -31.20
CA LYS A 301 -18.67 -24.78 -31.92
C LYS A 301 -18.68 -23.58 -30.96
N ARG A 302 -19.57 -23.56 -29.97
CA ARG A 302 -19.61 -22.47 -28.96
C ARG A 302 -18.36 -22.46 -28.09
N VAL A 303 -17.90 -23.62 -27.64
CA VAL A 303 -16.65 -23.78 -26.88
C VAL A 303 -15.45 -23.33 -27.71
N GLY A 304 -15.37 -23.73 -28.98
CA GLY A 304 -14.29 -23.34 -29.88
C GLY A 304 -14.25 -21.83 -30.16
N VAL A 305 -15.40 -21.20 -30.41
CA VAL A 305 -15.47 -19.74 -30.63
C VAL A 305 -15.16 -18.97 -29.33
N VAL A 306 -15.84 -19.28 -28.22
CA VAL A 306 -15.63 -18.55 -26.96
C VAL A 306 -14.25 -18.82 -26.38
N GLY A 307 -13.79 -20.08 -26.41
CA GLY A 307 -12.46 -20.50 -25.96
C GLY A 307 -11.33 -19.98 -26.83
N GLY A 308 -11.52 -19.94 -28.15
CA GLY A 308 -10.55 -19.35 -29.09
C GLY A 308 -10.36 -17.85 -28.87
N LEU A 309 -11.45 -17.09 -28.67
CA LEU A 309 -11.37 -15.68 -28.27
C LEU A 309 -10.67 -15.52 -26.91
N GLY A 310 -10.99 -16.38 -25.94
CA GLY A 310 -10.33 -16.37 -24.63
C GLY A 310 -8.83 -16.62 -24.73
N ALA A 311 -8.40 -17.57 -25.57
CA ALA A 311 -6.99 -17.90 -25.79
C ALA A 311 -6.22 -16.74 -26.46
N VAL A 312 -6.77 -16.12 -27.51
CA VAL A 312 -6.13 -14.96 -28.17
C VAL A 312 -5.91 -13.81 -27.19
N LEU A 313 -6.91 -13.54 -26.34
CA LEU A 313 -6.84 -12.49 -25.34
C LEU A 313 -5.86 -12.83 -24.21
N ALA A 314 -5.87 -14.07 -23.72
CA ALA A 314 -4.93 -14.54 -22.71
C ALA A 314 -3.48 -14.47 -23.24
N THR A 315 -3.24 -14.85 -24.49
CA THR A 315 -1.92 -14.71 -25.13
C THR A 315 -1.54 -13.24 -25.30
N GLY A 316 -2.45 -12.37 -25.75
CA GLY A 316 -2.18 -10.93 -25.88
C GLY A 316 -1.81 -10.29 -24.54
N TYR A 317 -2.58 -10.58 -23.48
CA TYR A 317 -2.28 -10.13 -22.13
C TYR A 317 -0.94 -10.67 -21.62
N SER A 318 -0.68 -11.98 -21.80
CA SER A 318 0.58 -12.61 -21.38
C SER A 318 1.78 -12.01 -22.11
N VAL A 319 1.65 -11.68 -23.40
CA VAL A 319 2.73 -11.03 -24.18
C VAL A 319 2.96 -9.58 -23.73
N SER A 320 1.92 -8.86 -23.30
CA SER A 320 2.06 -7.51 -22.75
C SER A 320 2.57 -7.48 -21.31
N ALA A 321 2.25 -8.50 -20.50
CA ALA A 321 2.61 -8.59 -19.09
C ALA A 321 3.93 -9.34 -18.83
N ALA A 322 4.34 -10.29 -19.69
CA ALA A 322 5.58 -11.06 -19.55
C ALA A 322 6.84 -10.30 -20.04
N GLN A 323 6.80 -8.98 -20.08
CA GLN A 323 7.90 -8.19 -20.60
C GLN A 323 8.82 -7.76 -19.46
N GLY A 324 9.80 -8.61 -19.15
CA GLY A 324 10.83 -8.28 -18.17
C GLY A 324 11.55 -9.52 -17.65
N GLU A 325 12.15 -10.33 -18.52
CA GLU A 325 13.19 -11.27 -18.10
C GLU A 325 14.52 -10.74 -18.64
N ARG A 326 15.41 -10.26 -17.75
CA ARG A 326 16.84 -10.16 -18.08
C ARG A 326 17.34 -11.62 -18.16
N GLN A 327 17.81 -12.05 -19.32
CA GLN A 327 18.37 -13.40 -19.53
C GLN A 327 19.89 -13.47 -19.31
N ALA A 328 20.52 -12.39 -18.80
CA ALA A 328 21.95 -12.30 -18.58
C ALA A 328 22.30 -12.42 -17.08
N PRO A 329 23.44 -13.02 -16.71
CA PRO A 329 23.94 -12.98 -15.34
C PRO A 329 24.17 -11.53 -14.91
N LEU A 330 23.79 -11.22 -13.67
CA LEU A 330 23.98 -9.89 -13.08
C LEU A 330 25.46 -9.67 -12.73
N ALA A 331 25.91 -8.42 -12.81
CA ALA A 331 27.30 -8.05 -12.55
C ALA A 331 27.67 -8.07 -11.07
N PHE A 332 26.67 -8.12 -10.19
CA PHE A 332 26.81 -8.03 -8.75
C PHE A 332 25.94 -9.07 -8.04
N HIS A 333 26.25 -9.28 -6.76
CA HIS A 333 25.47 -10.03 -5.79
C HIS A 333 25.41 -9.23 -4.49
N LEU A 334 24.41 -9.51 -3.65
CA LEU A 334 24.26 -8.96 -2.32
C LEU A 334 24.59 -10.06 -1.31
N ASP A 335 25.85 -10.11 -0.88
CA ASP A 335 26.36 -11.13 0.03
C ASP A 335 25.94 -10.83 1.46
N ALA A 336 25.12 -11.71 2.06
CA ALA A 336 24.72 -11.58 3.45
C ALA A 336 25.92 -11.68 4.40
N GLN A 337 26.05 -10.71 5.30
CA GLN A 337 27.13 -10.64 6.29
C GLN A 337 26.75 -11.33 7.61
N ASP A 338 27.73 -11.85 8.32
CA ASP A 338 27.54 -12.40 9.67
C ASP A 338 27.44 -11.25 10.69
N LEU A 339 26.26 -11.12 11.32
CA LEU A 339 25.97 -9.98 12.21
C LEU A 339 26.80 -9.96 13.49
N LYS A 340 27.25 -11.13 13.97
CA LYS A 340 28.11 -11.19 15.16
C LYS A 340 29.50 -10.69 14.83
N GLN A 341 30.01 -11.02 13.65
CA GLN A 341 31.27 -10.49 13.15
C GLN A 341 31.17 -9.01 12.77
N ALA A 342 30.01 -8.58 12.26
CA ALA A 342 29.73 -7.19 11.95
C ALA A 342 29.48 -6.33 13.20
N GLY A 343 29.19 -6.92 14.37
CA GLY A 343 28.92 -6.19 15.62
C GLY A 343 27.49 -5.62 15.72
N LEU A 344 26.55 -6.13 14.92
CA LEU A 344 25.16 -5.67 14.81
C LEU A 344 24.12 -6.73 15.26
N ASP A 345 24.55 -7.75 16.02
CA ASP A 345 23.63 -8.74 16.57
C ASP A 345 22.73 -8.13 17.65
N SER A 346 21.49 -8.62 17.76
CA SER A 346 20.52 -8.16 18.77
C SER A 346 19.72 -9.33 19.33
N GLN A 347 19.06 -9.11 20.46
CA GLN A 347 18.25 -10.14 21.12
C GLN A 347 16.82 -9.67 21.30
N MET A 348 15.86 -10.55 21.07
CA MET A 348 14.45 -10.29 21.34
C MET A 348 14.19 -10.14 22.84
N GLY A 349 13.41 -9.12 23.21
CA GLY A 349 13.04 -8.83 24.58
C GLY A 349 11.61 -9.23 24.92
N ARG A 350 11.04 -8.52 25.91
CA ARG A 350 9.71 -8.80 26.47
C ARG A 350 8.74 -7.63 26.33
N THR A 351 9.10 -6.59 25.59
CA THR A 351 8.32 -5.35 25.41
C THR A 351 6.85 -5.62 25.08
N LEU A 352 6.60 -6.60 24.19
CA LEU A 352 5.24 -7.00 23.80
C LEU A 352 4.39 -7.53 24.99
N GLU A 353 5.01 -8.22 25.94
CA GLU A 353 4.35 -8.79 27.13
C GLU A 353 4.10 -7.74 28.23
N GLU A 354 4.79 -6.60 28.15
CA GLU A 354 4.74 -5.52 29.15
C GLU A 354 3.69 -4.44 28.83
N LEU A 355 3.02 -4.52 27.68
CA LEU A 355 1.90 -3.65 27.32
C LEU A 355 0.69 -3.87 28.25
N ASP A 356 -0.21 -2.89 28.28
CA ASP A 356 -1.44 -2.97 29.09
C ASP A 356 -2.22 -4.26 28.77
N PRO A 357 -2.58 -5.08 29.77
CA PRO A 357 -3.26 -6.36 29.54
C PRO A 357 -4.58 -6.24 28.76
N ARG A 358 -5.23 -5.06 28.77
CA ARG A 358 -6.48 -4.80 28.05
C ARG A 358 -6.30 -4.74 26.53
N VAL A 359 -5.07 -4.59 26.04
CA VAL A 359 -4.73 -4.57 24.60
C VAL A 359 -3.83 -5.74 24.19
N ALA A 360 -3.51 -6.65 25.12
CA ALA A 360 -2.61 -7.77 24.87
C ALA A 360 -3.07 -8.72 23.74
N HIS A 361 -4.36 -8.75 23.41
CA HIS A 361 -4.92 -9.54 22.30
C HIS A 361 -4.69 -8.93 20.92
N VAL A 362 -4.26 -7.66 20.85
CA VAL A 362 -3.88 -6.95 19.60
C VAL A 362 -2.46 -6.39 19.63
N ALA A 363 -1.74 -6.58 20.74
CA ALA A 363 -0.43 -6.01 21.00
C ALA A 363 0.55 -6.07 19.82
N LYS A 364 0.68 -7.23 19.14
CA LYS A 364 1.66 -7.36 18.04
C LYS A 364 1.33 -6.53 16.81
N TRP A 365 0.07 -6.12 16.64
CA TRP A 365 -0.32 -5.13 15.64
C TRP A 365 0.09 -3.71 16.08
N LEU A 366 -0.13 -3.38 17.35
CA LEU A 366 0.08 -2.03 17.87
C LEU A 366 1.54 -1.60 17.90
N VAL A 367 2.44 -2.55 18.21
CA VAL A 367 3.89 -2.34 18.18
C VAL A 367 4.51 -3.08 16.99
N ALA A 368 3.80 -3.06 15.86
CA ALA A 368 4.23 -3.75 14.66
C ALA A 368 5.43 -3.10 13.96
N VAL A 369 5.82 -1.89 14.38
CA VAL A 369 6.68 -0.95 13.66
C VAL A 369 7.61 -0.24 14.64
N GLY A 370 8.60 0.46 14.10
CA GLY A 370 9.58 1.24 14.87
C GLY A 370 11.00 0.68 14.81
N ASP A 371 11.23 -0.45 14.15
CA ASP A 371 12.57 -0.93 13.78
C ASP A 371 13.10 -0.08 12.63
N ALA A 372 14.16 0.69 12.90
CA ALA A 372 14.67 1.70 11.99
C ALA A 372 16.19 1.80 12.01
N VAL A 373 16.73 2.42 10.96
CA VAL A 373 18.16 2.69 10.79
C VAL A 373 18.38 4.13 10.34
N ALA A 374 19.38 4.79 10.90
CA ALA A 374 19.91 6.03 10.37
C ALA A 374 21.42 5.92 10.17
N THR A 375 21.96 6.63 9.19
CA THR A 375 23.38 6.63 8.86
C THR A 375 23.96 8.05 8.79
N GLY A 376 25.22 8.21 9.19
CA GLY A 376 25.93 9.49 9.19
C GLY A 376 27.29 9.38 9.88
N ASP A 377 28.24 10.23 9.52
CA ASP A 377 29.58 10.29 10.14
C ASP A 377 29.53 11.16 11.41
N PHE A 378 29.18 10.57 12.56
CA PHE A 378 28.94 11.35 13.77
C PHE A 378 30.23 11.75 14.49
N ASP A 379 31.35 11.06 14.23
CA ASP A 379 32.63 11.36 14.87
C ASP A 379 33.68 11.99 13.95
N GLY A 380 33.34 12.20 12.67
CA GLY A 380 34.15 12.91 11.70
C GLY A 380 35.33 12.09 11.19
N ASP A 381 35.27 10.75 11.26
CA ASP A 381 36.33 9.86 10.76
C ASP A 381 36.23 9.56 9.26
N GLY A 382 35.17 10.05 8.61
CA GLY A 382 34.91 9.91 7.18
C GLY A 382 34.10 8.68 6.80
N LYS A 383 33.72 7.82 7.75
CA LYS A 383 32.90 6.62 7.51
C LYS A 383 31.48 6.84 7.97
N LEU A 384 30.56 6.14 7.32
CA LEU A 384 29.16 6.16 7.71
C LEU A 384 28.90 5.25 8.92
N ASP A 385 28.55 5.86 10.06
CA ASP A 385 28.12 5.16 11.27
C ASP A 385 26.63 4.87 11.25
N LEU A 386 26.14 4.07 12.21
CA LEU A 386 24.73 3.65 12.27
C LEU A 386 24.08 4.01 13.61
N PHE A 387 22.84 4.47 13.55
CA PHE A 387 21.89 4.43 14.67
C PHE A 387 20.80 3.42 14.36
N LEU A 388 20.51 2.52 15.29
CA LEU A 388 19.51 1.45 15.14
C LEU A 388 18.49 1.49 16.26
N THR A 389 17.23 1.22 15.91
CA THR A 389 16.15 0.96 16.86
C THR A 389 15.62 -0.46 16.69
N HIS A 390 15.36 -1.14 17.81
CA HIS A 390 14.74 -2.47 17.85
C HIS A 390 13.73 -2.54 19.00
N PRO A 391 12.52 -1.99 18.86
CA PRO A 391 11.57 -1.81 19.97
C PRO A 391 11.11 -3.11 20.65
N LEU A 392 11.16 -4.23 19.92
CA LEU A 392 10.83 -5.55 20.44
C LEU A 392 12.07 -6.31 20.96
N GLY A 393 13.26 -5.74 20.80
CA GLY A 393 14.52 -6.24 21.36
C GLY A 393 14.58 -6.15 22.88
N THR A 394 15.71 -6.55 23.48
CA THR A 394 15.99 -6.26 24.89
C THR A 394 16.17 -4.75 25.09
N PRO A 395 15.97 -4.21 26.30
CA PRO A 395 15.99 -2.75 26.52
C PRO A 395 17.25 -2.04 26.01
N GLU A 396 18.43 -2.68 26.06
CA GLU A 396 19.68 -2.13 25.54
C GLU A 396 19.75 -2.00 24.00
N HIS A 397 18.88 -2.71 23.27
CA HIS A 397 18.76 -2.67 21.81
C HIS A 397 17.61 -1.79 21.31
N HIS A 398 16.77 -1.23 22.21
CA HIS A 398 15.67 -0.35 21.78
C HIS A 398 16.17 0.86 20.99
N ALA A 399 17.33 1.40 21.36
CA ALA A 399 18.03 2.48 20.65
C ALA A 399 19.55 2.33 20.89
N GLY A 400 20.34 2.28 19.81
CA GLY A 400 21.79 2.10 19.89
C GLY A 400 22.55 2.84 18.81
N LEU A 401 23.70 3.40 19.17
CA LEU A 401 24.65 4.05 18.27
C LEU A 401 25.82 3.10 18.00
N TYR A 402 26.27 3.02 16.76
CA TYR A 402 27.28 2.06 16.29
C TYR A 402 28.29 2.75 15.38
N ARG A 403 29.54 2.82 15.83
CA ARG A 403 30.67 3.35 15.07
C ARG A 403 31.11 2.38 13.98
N ASN A 404 31.36 2.85 12.77
CA ASN A 404 31.91 2.06 11.68
C ASN A 404 33.43 1.93 11.77
N LEU A 405 33.91 0.69 11.86
CA LEU A 405 35.33 0.36 11.92
C LEU A 405 35.95 0.09 10.53
N GLY A 406 35.12 0.08 9.48
CA GLY A 406 35.48 -0.24 8.11
C GLY A 406 35.31 -1.73 7.76
N GLY A 407 35.04 -1.99 6.47
CA GLY A 407 34.81 -3.34 5.94
C GLY A 407 33.55 -4.00 6.51
N LEU A 408 32.50 -3.21 6.75
CA LEU A 408 31.21 -3.64 7.32
C LEU A 408 31.30 -4.21 8.74
N ARG A 409 32.17 -3.62 9.57
CA ARG A 409 32.27 -3.94 11.01
C ARG A 409 31.95 -2.71 11.84
N PHE A 410 31.18 -2.91 12.89
CA PHE A 410 30.65 -1.84 13.73
C PHE A 410 30.88 -2.12 15.21
N GLU A 411 31.00 -1.07 16.00
CA GLU A 411 31.15 -1.14 17.45
C GLU A 411 30.09 -0.27 18.14
N ARG A 412 29.33 -0.84 19.08
CA ARG A 412 28.33 -0.09 19.84
C ARG A 412 29.01 0.97 20.73
N VAL A 413 28.53 2.21 20.62
CA VAL A 413 29.01 3.36 21.41
C VAL A 413 28.08 3.58 22.62
N PRO A 414 28.62 3.66 23.84
CA PRO A 414 27.82 3.95 25.03
C PRO A 414 27.40 5.42 25.05
N VAL A 415 26.10 5.67 25.04
CA VAL A 415 25.52 7.02 25.13
C VAL A 415 24.54 7.06 26.31
N PRO A 416 24.89 7.73 27.43
CA PRO A 416 24.07 7.72 28.65
C PRO A 416 22.61 8.18 28.44
N ALA A 417 22.39 9.16 27.56
CA ALA A 417 21.06 9.63 27.20
C ALA A 417 20.22 8.53 26.53
N LEU A 418 20.79 7.83 25.53
CA LEU A 418 20.14 6.71 24.85
C LEU A 418 19.90 5.53 25.80
N GLU A 419 20.85 5.17 26.65
CA GLU A 419 20.70 4.06 27.61
C GLU A 419 19.57 4.32 28.62
N ARG A 420 19.48 5.55 29.14
CA ARG A 420 18.37 5.96 30.01
C ARG A 420 17.04 5.84 29.28
N PHE A 421 16.94 6.41 28.09
CA PHE A 421 15.72 6.40 27.29
C PHE A 421 15.28 4.96 26.93
N ALA A 422 16.22 4.15 26.45
CA ALA A 422 16.00 2.77 26.04
C ALA A 422 15.52 1.86 27.19
N THR A 423 15.98 2.12 28.43
CA THR A 423 15.58 1.36 29.63
C THR A 423 14.31 1.88 30.31
N ARG A 424 13.98 3.17 30.18
CA ARG A 424 12.77 3.81 30.75
C ARG A 424 11.63 3.97 29.73
N TYR A 425 11.59 3.11 28.73
CA TYR A 425 10.68 3.20 27.58
C TYR A 425 9.18 3.20 27.94
N LYS A 426 8.79 2.67 29.11
CA LYS A 426 7.40 2.68 29.58
C LYS A 426 6.94 4.08 29.99
N GLU A 427 7.84 4.89 30.53
CA GLU A 427 7.56 6.27 30.91
C GLU A 427 7.95 7.26 29.81
N GLU A 428 9.00 6.96 29.06
CA GLU A 428 9.64 7.90 28.13
C GLU A 428 9.28 7.66 26.66
N GLY A 429 8.65 6.54 26.32
CA GLY A 429 8.28 6.13 24.96
C GLY A 429 9.24 5.11 24.33
N LEU A 430 8.83 4.52 23.20
CA LEU A 430 9.67 3.62 22.40
C LEU A 430 10.29 4.38 21.22
N ALA A 431 11.57 4.15 20.95
CA ALA A 431 12.22 4.68 19.74
C ALA A 431 11.54 4.10 18.49
N GLY A 432 11.26 4.94 17.49
CA GLY A 432 10.55 4.53 16.26
C GLY A 432 11.26 4.87 14.96
N GLY A 433 12.31 5.71 15.02
CA GLY A 433 13.06 6.22 13.87
C GLY A 433 14.18 7.14 14.31
N GLY A 434 15.10 7.49 13.42
CA GLY A 434 16.13 8.48 13.71
C GLY A 434 16.70 9.12 12.45
N THR A 435 17.37 10.26 12.63
CA THR A 435 18.12 10.94 11.57
C THR A 435 19.35 11.63 12.15
N PHE A 436 20.47 11.54 11.43
CA PHE A 436 21.64 12.38 11.69
C PHE A 436 21.55 13.67 10.87
N VAL A 437 21.80 14.80 11.52
CA VAL A 437 21.90 16.10 10.86
C VAL A 437 22.58 17.10 11.79
N ASP A 438 23.41 17.98 11.25
CA ASP A 438 23.88 19.19 11.93
C ASP A 438 22.70 20.17 11.97
N TRP A 439 21.85 20.20 13.01
CA TRP A 439 20.68 21.12 13.00
C TRP A 439 21.01 22.48 13.61
N ASP A 440 22.01 22.54 14.50
CA ASP A 440 22.40 23.78 15.17
C ASP A 440 23.47 24.57 14.38
N GLY A 441 24.03 23.97 13.33
CA GLY A 441 24.95 24.60 12.40
C GLY A 441 26.39 24.68 12.90
N ASP A 442 26.75 23.96 13.96
CA ASP A 442 28.10 24.00 14.52
C ASP A 442 29.11 23.15 13.72
N GLY A 443 28.61 22.23 12.90
CA GLY A 443 29.37 21.42 11.95
C GLY A 443 29.78 20.04 12.45
N ASP A 444 29.21 19.51 13.53
CA ASP A 444 29.13 18.07 13.75
C ASP A 444 27.69 17.54 13.51
N LEU A 445 27.54 16.22 13.34
CA LEU A 445 26.22 15.63 13.13
C LEU A 445 25.59 15.31 14.48
N ASP A 446 24.43 15.90 14.73
CA ASP A 446 23.59 15.58 15.85
C ASP A 446 22.62 14.42 15.54
N LEU A 447 21.91 13.91 16.56
CA LEU A 447 20.94 12.81 16.40
C LEU A 447 19.54 13.20 16.89
N ALA A 448 18.57 13.13 15.98
CA ALA A 448 17.14 13.24 16.32
C ALA A 448 16.48 11.86 16.27
N VAL A 449 15.63 11.56 17.25
CA VAL A 449 14.96 10.25 17.41
C VAL A 449 13.45 10.44 17.46
N ALA A 450 12.73 9.80 16.54
CA ALA A 450 11.27 9.70 16.59
C ALA A 450 10.86 8.75 17.71
N VAL A 451 9.83 9.12 18.47
CA VAL A 451 9.40 8.37 19.65
C VAL A 451 7.90 8.11 19.60
N ALA A 452 7.52 6.86 19.79
CA ALA A 452 6.14 6.45 20.02
C ALA A 452 5.82 6.53 21.52
N PHE A 453 4.65 7.10 21.85
CA PHE A 453 4.14 7.20 23.22
C PHE A 453 4.99 8.09 24.14
N GLY A 454 5.61 9.13 23.59
CA GLY A 454 6.43 10.10 24.32
C GLY A 454 6.84 11.27 23.44
N PRO A 455 7.51 12.30 23.99
CA PRO A 455 8.11 13.33 23.15
C PRO A 455 9.24 12.75 22.31
N VAL A 456 9.55 13.37 21.18
CA VAL A 456 10.77 13.05 20.39
C VAL A 456 12.04 13.30 21.24
N ARG A 457 13.20 12.86 20.77
CA ARG A 457 14.49 13.20 21.41
C ARG A 457 15.42 13.91 20.44
N LEU A 458 16.04 14.98 20.92
CA LEU A 458 17.12 15.68 20.25
C LEU A 458 18.38 15.52 21.09
N LEU A 459 19.38 14.84 20.53
CA LEU A 459 20.67 14.59 21.14
C LEU A 459 21.76 15.38 20.41
N ARG A 460 22.21 16.46 21.03
CA ARG A 460 23.24 17.34 20.49
C ARG A 460 24.60 16.68 20.60
N ASN A 461 25.37 16.67 19.52
CA ASN A 461 26.73 16.18 19.52
C ASN A 461 27.67 17.26 20.10
N THR A 462 28.70 16.82 20.83
CA THR A 462 29.65 17.72 21.51
C THR A 462 31.05 17.62 20.91
N LEU A 463 31.17 17.05 19.71
CA LEU A 463 32.45 16.77 19.06
C LEU A 463 33.19 18.09 18.81
N ARG A 464 32.49 19.14 18.37
CA ARG A 464 33.11 20.45 18.10
C ARG A 464 33.61 21.15 19.36
N GLU A 465 32.89 21.09 20.48
CA GLU A 465 33.31 21.74 21.72
C GLU A 465 34.38 20.97 22.49
N THR A 466 34.24 19.64 22.54
CA THR A 466 35.05 18.81 23.44
C THR A 466 36.19 18.09 22.71
N GLY A 467 36.13 18.01 21.38
CA GLY A 467 37.04 17.23 20.56
C GLY A 467 36.81 15.72 20.64
N THR A 468 35.71 15.28 21.25
CA THR A 468 35.31 13.87 21.33
C THR A 468 33.81 13.76 21.10
N ALA A 469 33.40 12.85 20.22
CA ALA A 469 31.99 12.62 19.95
C ALA A 469 31.28 12.13 21.22
N GLY A 470 30.25 12.88 21.62
CA GLY A 470 29.46 12.69 22.83
C GLY A 470 28.10 13.33 22.62
N PHE A 471 27.05 12.81 23.27
CA PHE A 471 25.67 13.25 23.03
C PHE A 471 24.98 13.72 24.30
N GLU A 472 24.41 14.93 24.24
CA GLU A 472 23.62 15.54 25.31
C GLU A 472 22.15 15.65 24.90
N ASP A 473 21.23 15.24 25.77
CA ASP A 473 19.80 15.41 25.52
C ASP A 473 19.39 16.87 25.75
N VAL A 474 19.07 17.56 24.66
CA VAL A 474 18.69 18.97 24.64
C VAL A 474 17.20 19.17 24.37
N THR A 475 16.40 18.10 24.40
CA THR A 475 14.99 18.12 23.97
C THR A 475 14.16 19.22 24.66
N GLU A 476 14.30 19.35 25.98
CA GLU A 476 13.59 20.38 26.76
C GLU A 476 14.15 21.78 26.48
N ALA A 477 15.48 21.91 26.38
CA ALA A 477 16.13 23.18 26.08
C ALA A 477 15.81 23.70 24.68
N ALA A 478 15.64 22.79 23.71
CA ALA A 478 15.26 23.08 22.34
C ALA A 478 13.77 23.43 22.16
N GLY A 479 12.94 23.15 23.18
CA GLY A 479 11.51 23.47 23.18
C GLY A 479 10.62 22.44 22.47
N VAL A 480 11.08 21.19 22.29
CA VAL A 480 10.38 20.14 21.53
C VAL A 480 9.85 19.05 22.48
N THR A 481 8.95 19.44 23.39
CA THR A 481 8.48 18.56 24.49
C THR A 481 7.09 17.96 24.30
N ASP A 482 6.45 18.21 23.15
CA ASP A 482 5.10 17.71 22.91
C ASP A 482 5.06 16.19 22.83
N HIS A 483 4.02 15.60 23.42
CA HIS A 483 3.79 14.16 23.34
C HIS A 483 3.45 13.76 21.90
N ALA A 484 4.17 12.78 21.37
CA ALA A 484 4.00 12.26 20.03
C ALA A 484 3.72 10.75 20.05
N VAL A 485 3.15 10.27 18.95
CA VAL A 485 3.17 8.85 18.61
C VAL A 485 3.79 8.75 17.22
N SER A 486 5.11 8.95 17.18
CA SER A 486 5.85 9.18 15.95
C SER A 486 6.70 7.97 15.56
N LEU A 487 6.71 7.67 14.26
CA LEU A 487 7.57 6.68 13.62
C LEU A 487 8.55 7.32 12.62
N GLY A 488 8.46 8.64 12.44
CA GLY A 488 9.27 9.38 11.47
C GLY A 488 9.33 10.86 11.83
N LEU A 489 10.53 11.41 11.69
CA LEU A 489 10.82 12.84 11.73
C LEU A 489 11.84 13.16 10.64
N THR A 490 11.88 14.41 10.21
CA THR A 490 12.90 14.90 9.27
C THR A 490 13.15 16.38 9.50
N PHE A 491 14.23 16.87 8.90
CA PHE A 491 14.54 18.29 8.83
C PHE A 491 14.47 18.81 7.40
N LEU A 492 14.08 20.07 7.25
CA LEU A 492 14.04 20.82 6.00
C LEU A 492 14.16 22.30 6.30
N ASP A 493 14.53 23.13 5.32
CA ASP A 493 14.48 24.59 5.44
C ASP A 493 13.28 25.08 4.60
N TYR A 494 12.08 25.08 5.20
CA TYR A 494 10.85 25.27 4.41
C TYR A 494 10.66 26.74 3.98
N ASP A 495 11.17 27.69 4.76
CA ASP A 495 11.05 29.12 4.48
C ASP A 495 12.34 29.77 3.92
N ARG A 496 13.40 28.96 3.75
CA ARG A 496 14.72 29.37 3.22
C ARG A 496 15.37 30.47 4.04
N ASP A 497 15.22 30.41 5.36
CA ASP A 497 15.88 31.34 6.27
C ASP A 497 17.32 30.92 6.63
N GLY A 498 17.76 29.75 6.16
CA GLY A 498 19.10 29.21 6.36
C GLY A 498 19.21 28.35 7.62
N HIS A 499 18.11 28.13 8.35
CA HIS A 499 18.02 27.25 9.51
C HIS A 499 17.17 26.02 9.19
N LEU A 500 17.46 24.90 9.84
CA LEU A 500 16.67 23.68 9.65
C LEU A 500 15.46 23.67 10.58
N ASP A 501 14.31 23.37 10.00
CA ASP A 501 13.03 23.17 10.64
C ASP A 501 12.77 21.68 10.86
N LEU A 502 12.14 21.34 11.98
CA LEU A 502 11.84 19.96 12.36
C LEU A 502 10.37 19.64 12.04
N LEU A 503 10.15 18.61 11.23
CA LEU A 503 8.84 18.00 10.98
C LEU A 503 8.72 16.68 11.74
N VAL A 504 7.68 16.55 12.57
CA VAL A 504 7.35 15.32 13.32
C VAL A 504 6.02 14.74 12.83
N LEU A 505 6.05 13.49 12.38
CA LEU A 505 4.88 12.76 11.91
C LEU A 505 4.21 12.00 13.05
N ASN A 506 2.88 11.98 13.10
CA ASN A 506 2.12 11.16 14.03
C ASN A 506 1.41 10.01 13.31
N ALA A 507 1.67 8.79 13.79
CA ALA A 507 1.13 7.56 13.23
C ALA A 507 -0.15 7.09 13.96
N MET A 508 -0.47 7.64 15.12
CA MET A 508 -1.70 7.39 15.88
C MET A 508 -2.05 8.61 16.73
N THR A 509 -3.30 8.67 17.19
CA THR A 509 -3.74 9.74 18.11
C THR A 509 -2.75 9.95 19.26
N THR A 510 -2.36 11.20 19.48
CA THR A 510 -1.39 11.55 20.53
C THR A 510 -2.02 11.58 21.92
N HIS A 511 -3.32 11.87 22.00
CA HIS A 511 -4.09 11.98 23.25
C HIS A 511 -5.47 11.33 23.07
N LEU A 512 -6.01 10.75 24.14
CA LEU A 512 -7.27 10.00 24.07
C LEU A 512 -8.48 10.95 23.89
N PRO A 513 -9.28 10.84 22.81
CA PRO A 513 -10.20 11.88 22.35
C PRO A 513 -11.45 12.10 23.22
N ASP A 514 -11.83 11.11 24.05
CA ASP A 514 -13.09 11.13 24.81
C ASP A 514 -12.92 11.58 26.27
N TYR A 515 -11.75 12.12 26.62
CA TYR A 515 -11.45 12.64 27.95
C TYR A 515 -11.54 14.17 27.99
N PRO A 516 -11.88 14.78 29.14
CA PRO A 516 -11.82 16.23 29.31
C PRO A 516 -10.40 16.77 29.15
N GLU A 517 -10.28 18.00 28.65
CA GLU A 517 -8.98 18.67 28.51
C GLU A 517 -8.34 19.04 29.86
N PRO A 518 -7.01 18.87 30.03
CA PRO A 518 -6.10 18.23 29.08
C PRO A 518 -6.34 16.72 29.00
N ALA A 519 -6.59 16.21 27.80
CA ALA A 519 -6.78 14.78 27.58
C ALA A 519 -5.50 14.01 27.97
N PRO A 520 -5.60 12.77 28.49
CA PRO A 520 -4.44 11.97 28.80
C PRO A 520 -3.71 11.54 27.52
N PRO A 521 -2.36 11.59 27.49
CA PRO A 521 -1.59 11.14 26.35
C PRO A 521 -1.77 9.63 26.11
N LEU A 522 -1.74 9.20 24.86
CA LEU A 522 -1.76 7.78 24.53
C LEU A 522 -0.42 7.15 24.92
N ASN A 523 -0.48 6.17 25.83
CA ASN A 523 0.65 5.31 26.18
C ASN A 523 0.16 3.87 26.39
N LEU A 524 0.59 2.96 25.52
CA LEU A 524 0.12 1.56 25.53
C LEU A 524 0.66 0.72 26.70
N PHE A 525 1.66 1.20 27.43
CA PHE A 525 2.14 0.57 28.66
C PHE A 525 1.28 0.95 29.88
N LYS A 526 0.50 2.03 29.77
CA LYS A 526 -0.31 2.55 30.87
C LYS A 526 -1.53 3.32 30.37
N LEU A 527 -2.61 2.59 30.09
CA LEU A 527 -3.89 3.21 29.73
C LEU A 527 -4.64 3.70 30.99
N PRO A 528 -5.44 4.78 30.93
CA PRO A 528 -6.27 5.22 32.05
C PRO A 528 -7.19 4.12 32.61
N GLU A 529 -7.44 4.15 33.91
CA GLU A 529 -8.39 3.24 34.56
C GLU A 529 -9.84 3.62 34.20
N PRO A 530 -10.77 2.65 34.08
CA PRO A 530 -12.18 2.94 33.82
C PRO A 530 -12.81 3.70 35.00
N GLU A 531 -13.51 4.81 34.72
CA GLU A 531 -14.16 5.61 35.76
C GLU A 531 -15.50 5.02 36.21
N TYR A 532 -16.13 4.20 35.36
CA TYR A 532 -17.40 3.53 35.62
C TYR A 532 -17.49 2.20 34.88
N ALA A 533 -18.44 1.36 35.29
CA ALA A 533 -18.67 0.06 34.66
C ALA A 533 -19.04 0.24 33.17
N GLY A 534 -18.23 -0.34 32.28
CA GLY A 534 -18.41 -0.21 30.83
C GLY A 534 -17.77 1.03 30.21
N ASP A 535 -16.97 1.80 30.96
CA ASP A 535 -16.10 2.84 30.40
C ASP A 535 -15.06 2.21 29.46
N ARG A 536 -14.99 2.70 28.22
CA ARG A 536 -14.16 2.16 27.13
C ARG A 536 -13.34 3.25 26.43
N ARG A 537 -13.35 4.47 26.96
CA ARG A 537 -12.69 5.63 26.35
C ARG A 537 -11.20 5.42 26.14
N MET A 538 -10.54 4.72 27.08
CA MET A 538 -9.11 4.37 27.01
C MET A 538 -8.75 3.38 25.89
N LEU A 539 -9.73 2.79 25.21
CA LEU A 539 -9.52 1.80 24.15
C LEU A 539 -9.81 2.36 22.76
N ARG A 540 -10.23 3.64 22.66
CA ARG A 540 -10.65 4.28 21.40
C ARG A 540 -9.50 5.04 20.73
N PHE A 541 -8.54 4.30 20.19
CA PHE A 541 -7.36 4.87 19.51
C PHE A 541 -7.00 4.16 18.19
N MET A 542 -7.70 3.08 17.82
CA MET A 542 -7.49 2.43 16.52
C MET A 542 -8.02 3.34 15.40
N HIS A 543 -7.53 3.15 14.18
CA HIS A 543 -7.91 3.96 13.01
C HIS A 543 -9.45 4.08 12.90
N ASP A 544 -9.98 5.24 12.52
CA ASP A 544 -11.43 5.51 12.38
C ASP A 544 -11.97 5.29 10.96
N GLY A 545 -11.09 4.94 10.04
CA GLY A 545 -11.44 4.49 8.71
C GLY A 545 -10.44 3.48 8.19
N TRP A 546 -10.88 2.60 7.29
CA TRP A 546 -10.00 1.67 6.59
C TRP A 546 -9.45 2.24 5.28
N HIS A 547 -9.82 3.48 4.94
CA HIS A 547 -9.41 4.14 3.70
C HIS A 547 -9.31 5.66 3.81
N ASN A 548 -9.60 6.22 4.98
CA ASN A 548 -9.54 7.66 5.21
C ASN A 548 -9.47 7.90 6.72
N ALA A 549 -8.52 7.24 7.38
CA ALA A 549 -8.33 7.33 8.81
C ALA A 549 -7.85 8.74 9.17
N SER A 550 -8.65 9.53 9.89
CA SER A 550 -8.38 10.94 10.22
C SER A 550 -8.21 11.16 11.72
N ASN A 551 -7.79 10.13 12.44
CA ASN A 551 -7.56 10.17 13.88
C ASN A 551 -6.10 9.86 14.27
N GLY A 552 -5.16 10.03 13.35
CA GLY A 552 -3.72 9.83 13.57
C GLY A 552 -3.05 10.92 14.39
N GLY A 553 -3.78 11.97 14.77
CA GLY A 553 -3.19 13.17 15.37
C GLY A 553 -2.59 14.08 14.31
N ARG A 554 -2.29 15.31 14.69
CA ARG A 554 -1.78 16.31 13.76
C ARG A 554 -0.26 16.25 13.69
N ASN A 555 0.32 16.27 12.50
CA ASN A 555 1.77 16.41 12.34
C ASN A 555 2.22 17.79 12.87
N ALA A 556 3.42 17.86 13.44
CA ALA A 556 3.94 19.08 14.06
C ALA A 556 5.13 19.61 13.25
N LEU A 557 5.12 20.91 12.94
CA LEU A 557 6.23 21.62 12.33
C LEU A 557 6.80 22.61 13.33
N TYR A 558 8.11 22.60 13.46
CA TYR A 558 8.89 23.42 14.39
C TYR A 558 9.90 24.20 13.58
N ARG A 559 9.77 25.53 13.56
CA ARG A 559 10.69 26.39 12.83
C ARG A 559 11.98 26.59 13.61
N GLY A 560 13.13 26.42 12.97
CA GLY A 560 14.44 26.65 13.58
C GLY A 560 14.66 28.12 13.92
N ARG A 561 15.29 28.42 15.07
CA ARG A 561 15.65 29.81 15.44
C ARG A 561 17.11 30.17 15.15
N GLY A 562 17.92 29.20 14.72
CA GLY A 562 19.35 29.37 14.47
C GLY A 562 20.24 29.40 15.73
N ASP A 563 19.66 29.17 16.90
CA ASP A 563 20.37 29.09 18.19
C ASP A 563 20.26 27.70 18.85
N GLY A 564 19.91 26.69 18.05
CA GLY A 564 19.64 25.32 18.50
C GLY A 564 18.25 25.11 19.12
N THR A 565 17.38 26.14 19.13
CA THR A 565 16.01 26.04 19.63
C THR A 565 14.96 26.17 18.52
N PHE A 566 13.73 25.73 18.83
CA PHE A 566 12.63 25.68 17.88
C PHE A 566 11.41 26.50 18.30
N GLU A 567 10.63 26.90 17.30
CA GLU A 567 9.32 27.54 17.45
C GLU A 567 8.24 26.67 16.83
N LYS A 568 7.34 26.13 17.65
CA LYS A 568 6.18 25.38 17.16
C LYS A 568 5.29 26.26 16.29
N GLN A 569 5.02 25.81 15.06
CA GLN A 569 4.20 26.53 14.10
C GLN A 569 2.71 26.17 14.21
N ASP A 570 1.84 27.10 13.81
CA ASP A 570 0.43 26.81 13.55
C ASP A 570 0.31 26.15 12.17
N VAL A 571 0.40 24.82 12.17
CA VAL A 571 0.37 24.01 10.95
C VAL A 571 -0.97 24.13 10.20
N GLU A 572 -2.08 24.50 10.87
CA GLU A 572 -3.35 24.75 10.17
C GLU A 572 -3.26 25.99 9.29
N ALA A 573 -2.73 27.08 9.86
CA ALA A 573 -2.51 28.32 9.14
C ALA A 573 -1.52 28.15 7.98
N LEU A 574 -0.56 27.23 8.14
CA LEU A 574 0.38 26.83 7.09
C LEU A 574 -0.22 25.87 6.05
N GLY A 575 -1.44 25.35 6.21
CA GLY A 575 -2.10 24.47 5.23
C GLY A 575 -1.92 22.96 5.47
N LEU A 576 -1.17 22.57 6.50
CA LEU A 576 -0.92 21.19 6.94
C LEU A 576 -1.98 20.76 7.98
N LYS A 577 -3.24 20.74 7.56
CA LYS A 577 -4.40 20.54 8.45
C LYS A 577 -4.77 19.07 8.70
N GLU A 578 -4.30 18.17 7.85
CA GLU A 578 -4.74 16.77 7.86
C GLU A 578 -4.21 16.04 9.11
N THR A 579 -4.93 14.99 9.50
CA THR A 579 -4.66 14.22 10.74
C THR A 579 -4.67 12.72 10.45
N HIS A 580 -4.19 12.36 9.26
CA HIS A 580 -4.05 10.98 8.84
C HIS A 580 -2.96 10.26 9.64
N TRP A 581 -2.88 8.93 9.53
CA TRP A 581 -1.84 8.12 10.18
C TRP A 581 -0.55 8.20 9.36
N SER A 582 0.24 9.25 9.58
CA SER A 582 1.46 9.52 8.79
C SER A 582 2.62 8.64 9.22
N LEU A 583 3.16 7.86 8.27
CA LEU A 583 4.24 6.91 8.52
C LEU A 583 5.59 7.36 7.97
N ALA A 584 5.61 7.93 6.77
CA ALA A 584 6.83 8.34 6.09
C ALA A 584 6.62 9.68 5.37
N VAL A 585 7.72 10.40 5.13
CA VAL A 585 7.72 11.65 4.37
C VAL A 585 8.93 11.72 3.46
N SER A 586 8.74 12.28 2.27
CA SER A 586 9.83 12.78 1.42
C SER A 586 9.76 14.29 1.33
N THR A 587 10.92 14.94 1.42
CA THR A 587 11.10 16.39 1.34
C THR A 587 11.93 16.73 0.11
N VAL A 588 11.27 17.00 -1.02
CA VAL A 588 11.90 17.20 -2.34
C VAL A 588 11.16 18.28 -3.11
N ASP A 589 11.82 18.93 -4.07
CA ASP A 589 11.20 19.93 -4.96
C ASP A 589 10.47 19.21 -6.12
N LEU A 590 9.18 18.89 -5.94
CA LEU A 590 8.40 18.10 -6.89
C LEU A 590 8.01 18.93 -8.12
N ASN A 591 7.83 20.24 -7.97
CA ASN A 591 7.38 21.14 -9.03
C ASN A 591 8.53 21.90 -9.74
N GLN A 592 9.76 21.76 -9.25
CA GLN A 592 10.99 22.43 -9.72
C GLN A 592 10.97 23.95 -9.60
N ASP A 593 10.29 24.50 -8.59
CA ASP A 593 10.28 25.94 -8.30
C ASP A 593 11.36 26.37 -7.29
N GLY A 594 12.13 25.38 -6.82
CA GLY A 594 13.24 25.48 -5.89
C GLY A 594 12.82 25.34 -4.42
N TRP A 595 11.54 25.32 -4.08
CA TRP A 595 11.05 25.21 -2.71
C TRP A 595 10.81 23.73 -2.36
N THR A 596 11.13 23.36 -1.13
CA THR A 596 10.93 21.97 -0.67
C THR A 596 9.44 21.70 -0.49
N ASP A 597 8.94 20.71 -1.21
CA ASP A 597 7.58 20.16 -1.09
C ASP A 597 7.56 18.94 -0.15
N LEU A 598 6.36 18.51 0.24
CA LEU A 598 6.17 17.32 1.08
C LEU A 598 5.31 16.28 0.36
N TYR A 599 5.78 15.04 0.36
CA TYR A 599 4.95 13.86 0.11
C TYR A 599 4.85 13.06 1.40
N VAL A 600 3.66 12.95 2.00
CA VAL A 600 3.42 12.26 3.27
C VAL A 600 2.62 10.98 2.99
N ALA A 601 3.26 9.83 3.23
CA ALA A 601 2.64 8.53 3.08
C ALA A 601 1.82 8.21 4.34
N ASN A 602 0.53 7.87 4.14
CA ASN A 602 -0.42 7.66 5.23
C ASN A 602 -0.97 6.23 5.22
N ASP A 603 -0.89 5.57 6.37
CA ASP A 603 -1.58 4.30 6.55
C ASP A 603 -3.08 4.53 6.77
N PHE A 604 -3.89 3.57 6.33
CA PHE A 604 -5.35 3.63 6.42
C PHE A 604 -6.03 4.88 5.85
N GLY A 605 -5.36 5.69 5.03
CA GLY A 605 -5.85 6.92 4.40
C GLY A 605 -5.11 7.25 3.09
N PRO A 606 -5.58 8.25 2.32
CA PRO A 606 -4.84 8.73 1.15
C PRO A 606 -3.54 9.40 1.57
N ASP A 607 -2.54 9.38 0.69
CA ASP A 607 -1.30 10.12 0.91
C ASP A 607 -1.56 11.63 0.76
N ASP A 608 -0.88 12.45 1.57
CA ASP A 608 -1.01 13.91 1.53
C ASP A 608 0.18 14.55 0.81
N ILE A 609 -0.09 15.40 -0.17
CA ILE A 609 0.94 16.08 -0.97
C ILE A 609 0.81 17.58 -0.83
N TYR A 610 1.90 18.24 -0.46
CA TYR A 610 1.91 19.66 -0.15
C TYR A 610 2.96 20.38 -0.97
N LEU A 611 2.53 21.28 -1.84
CA LEU A 611 3.45 22.15 -2.58
C LEU A 611 3.68 23.44 -1.81
N ASN A 612 4.94 23.83 -1.68
CA ASN A 612 5.34 24.98 -0.88
C ASN A 612 5.22 26.29 -1.68
N GLU A 613 4.30 27.17 -1.25
CA GLU A 613 4.05 28.47 -1.90
C GLU A 613 4.99 29.57 -1.36
N GLY A 614 6.28 29.36 -1.59
CA GLY A 614 7.30 30.36 -1.33
C GLY A 614 7.61 30.59 0.16
N GLY A 615 7.63 29.51 0.95
CA GLY A 615 7.96 29.54 2.38
C GLY A 615 6.86 30.07 3.30
N ARG A 616 5.67 30.34 2.75
CA ARG A 616 4.58 31.00 3.49
C ARG A 616 3.39 30.09 3.79
N HIS A 617 3.15 29.12 2.93
CA HIS A 617 1.98 28.26 2.99
C HIS A 617 2.23 26.99 2.16
N PHE A 618 1.63 25.89 2.58
CA PHE A 618 1.62 24.61 1.89
C PHE A 618 0.26 24.39 1.25
N ARG A 619 0.23 24.33 -0.07
CA ARG A 619 -0.98 24.00 -0.82
C ARG A 619 -1.14 22.49 -0.89
N HIS A 620 -2.15 21.97 -0.17
CA HIS A 620 -2.55 20.57 -0.27
C HIS A 620 -3.10 20.26 -1.67
N ILE A 621 -2.51 19.28 -2.35
CA ILE A 621 -2.89 18.82 -3.69
C ILE A 621 -3.73 17.55 -3.59
N VAL A 622 -4.97 17.64 -4.09
CA VAL A 622 -5.91 16.51 -4.11
C VAL A 622 -6.55 16.42 -5.48
N GLY A 623 -6.43 15.25 -6.10
CA GLY A 623 -7.06 14.90 -7.36
C GLY A 623 -8.59 14.86 -7.28
N ASN A 624 -9.23 14.87 -8.44
CA ASN A 624 -10.69 14.85 -8.54
C ASN A 624 -11.25 13.43 -8.57
N ARG A 625 -10.44 12.42 -8.85
CA ARG A 625 -10.89 11.03 -9.03
C ARG A 625 -10.02 10.06 -8.25
N PHE A 626 -10.60 8.91 -7.92
CA PHE A 626 -9.82 7.81 -7.33
C PHE A 626 -8.69 7.38 -8.26
N GLY A 627 -7.52 7.11 -7.68
CA GLY A 627 -6.29 6.77 -8.38
C GLY A 627 -5.52 7.99 -8.91
N GLU A 628 -6.04 9.20 -8.72
CA GLU A 628 -5.25 10.43 -8.81
C GLU A 628 -4.63 10.72 -7.44
N ILE A 629 -3.55 11.50 -7.41
CA ILE A 629 -2.83 11.87 -6.20
C ILE A 629 -3.74 12.48 -5.12
N GLY A 630 -3.54 12.14 -3.85
CA GLY A 630 -4.44 12.53 -2.75
C GLY A 630 -5.82 11.85 -2.76
N ARG A 631 -6.08 10.95 -3.71
CA ARG A 631 -7.24 10.04 -3.77
C ARG A 631 -6.79 8.65 -4.22
N ASP A 632 -5.57 8.31 -3.83
CA ASP A 632 -4.85 7.12 -4.21
C ASP A 632 -5.20 5.94 -3.30
N THR A 633 -4.31 4.95 -3.25
CA THR A 633 -4.55 3.73 -2.49
C THR A 633 -4.20 3.92 -1.02
N TYR A 634 -5.17 3.60 -0.18
CA TYR A 634 -5.25 4.13 1.17
C TYR A 634 -4.37 3.44 2.25
N LYS A 635 -3.13 3.07 1.92
CA LYS A 635 -2.16 2.37 2.79
C LYS A 635 -0.71 2.72 2.42
N GLY A 636 -0.42 3.99 2.18
CA GLY A 636 0.95 4.42 1.92
C GLY A 636 1.82 4.18 3.14
N MET A 637 2.85 3.34 3.00
CA MET A 637 3.78 3.03 4.11
C MET A 637 5.10 3.76 3.97
N ASN A 638 5.52 4.04 2.73
CA ASN A 638 6.84 4.55 2.35
C ASN A 638 6.72 5.67 1.33
N ALA A 639 7.70 6.57 1.30
CA ALA A 639 7.90 7.48 0.18
C ALA A 639 9.41 7.55 -0.12
N SER A 640 9.82 6.97 -1.26
CA SER A 640 11.21 7.04 -1.76
C SER A 640 11.21 7.75 -3.10
N VAL A 641 12.25 8.53 -3.36
CA VAL A 641 12.28 9.45 -4.50
C VAL A 641 13.53 9.25 -5.34
N ALA A 642 13.36 9.17 -6.66
CA ALA A 642 14.44 9.16 -7.64
C ALA A 642 13.91 9.49 -9.05
N ASP A 643 14.78 9.92 -9.96
CA ASP A 643 14.45 10.09 -11.38
C ASP A 643 14.57 8.74 -12.12
N PHE A 644 13.52 7.91 -12.10
CA PHE A 644 13.60 6.51 -12.57
C PHE A 644 13.64 6.38 -14.10
N ASP A 645 13.14 7.38 -14.83
CA ASP A 645 13.15 7.40 -16.29
C ASP A 645 14.08 8.46 -16.92
N ARG A 646 14.90 9.13 -16.08
CA ARG A 646 15.90 10.16 -16.46
C ARG A 646 15.28 11.31 -17.26
N ASN A 647 14.08 11.73 -16.88
CA ASN A 647 13.38 12.85 -17.51
C ASN A 647 13.70 14.20 -16.81
N GLY A 648 14.47 14.18 -15.73
CA GLY A 648 14.86 15.33 -14.92
C GLY A 648 13.85 15.68 -13.82
N TRP A 649 12.73 14.97 -13.70
CA TRP A 649 11.77 15.08 -12.60
C TRP A 649 11.98 13.93 -11.63
N LEU A 650 11.82 14.22 -10.35
CA LEU A 650 11.92 13.22 -9.31
C LEU A 650 10.57 12.50 -9.17
N ASP A 651 10.58 11.19 -9.38
CA ASP A 651 9.41 10.31 -9.24
C ASP A 651 9.28 9.79 -7.80
N VAL A 652 8.07 9.37 -7.41
CA VAL A 652 7.80 8.89 -6.05
C VAL A 652 7.34 7.44 -6.05
N TYR A 653 8.09 6.57 -5.36
CA TYR A 653 7.72 5.19 -5.10
C TYR A 653 7.10 5.03 -3.71
N VAL A 654 5.89 4.48 -3.66
CA VAL A 654 5.12 4.30 -2.43
C VAL A 654 4.79 2.83 -2.26
N SER A 655 5.24 2.24 -1.16
CA SER A 655 4.89 0.86 -0.85
C SER A 655 3.49 0.77 -0.23
N ASN A 656 2.82 -0.34 -0.53
CA ASN A 656 1.43 -0.56 -0.13
C ASN A 656 1.16 -2.06 0.10
N VAL A 657 -0.10 -2.42 0.37
CA VAL A 657 -0.55 -3.80 0.60
C VAL A 657 -1.17 -4.38 -0.67
N HIS A 658 -0.83 -5.62 -1.01
CA HIS A 658 -1.44 -6.35 -2.12
C HIS A 658 -2.00 -7.71 -1.66
N HIS A 659 -3.26 -7.70 -1.23
CA HIS A 659 -4.07 -8.84 -0.79
C HIS A 659 -5.41 -8.94 -1.54
N SER A 660 -6.02 -10.13 -1.52
CA SER A 660 -7.43 -10.33 -1.94
C SER A 660 -8.48 -9.47 -1.22
N LEU A 661 -8.13 -8.83 -0.09
CA LEU A 661 -9.00 -7.94 0.67
C LEU A 661 -8.57 -6.46 0.62
N GLN A 662 -7.35 -6.20 0.14
CA GLN A 662 -6.64 -4.92 0.16
C GLN A 662 -5.73 -4.93 -1.07
N ALA A 663 -6.32 -4.70 -2.25
CA ALA A 663 -5.71 -5.01 -3.54
C ALA A 663 -5.19 -3.75 -4.23
N GLU A 664 -4.43 -2.98 -3.48
CA GLU A 664 -3.85 -1.73 -3.91
C GLU A 664 -2.54 -2.00 -4.65
N GLY A 665 -1.56 -2.62 -3.98
CA GLY A 665 -0.19 -2.76 -4.49
C GLY A 665 0.59 -1.44 -4.42
N SER A 666 1.92 -1.53 -4.46
CA SER A 666 2.78 -0.36 -4.45
C SER A 666 2.49 0.55 -5.66
N LEU A 667 2.63 1.85 -5.46
CA LEU A 667 2.46 2.90 -6.49
C LEU A 667 3.82 3.41 -6.96
N LEU A 668 3.86 3.87 -8.20
CA LEU A 668 5.01 4.54 -8.78
C LEU A 668 4.50 5.77 -9.53
N TRP A 669 4.54 6.90 -8.85
CA TRP A 669 4.14 8.19 -9.41
C TRP A 669 5.24 8.70 -10.32
N MET A 670 5.03 8.53 -11.63
CA MET A 670 5.85 9.18 -12.65
C MET A 670 5.47 10.66 -12.69
N VAL A 671 6.43 11.53 -12.41
CA VAL A 671 6.24 12.98 -12.27
C VAL A 671 6.70 13.67 -13.56
N GLY A 672 5.98 14.72 -13.93
CA GLY A 672 6.35 15.56 -15.06
C GLY A 672 5.54 16.84 -15.14
N PRO A 673 5.72 17.63 -16.21
CA PRO A 673 5.03 18.91 -16.34
C PRO A 673 3.50 18.72 -16.39
N GLY A 674 2.79 19.50 -15.56
CA GLY A 674 1.34 19.54 -15.49
C GLY A 674 0.69 20.56 -16.42
N GLU A 675 -0.66 20.61 -16.39
CA GLU A 675 -1.43 21.64 -17.09
C GLU A 675 -1.34 23.01 -16.40
N ASP A 676 -1.33 23.00 -15.06
CA ASP A 676 -0.94 24.13 -14.22
C ASP A 676 0.59 24.07 -14.05
N ALA A 677 1.29 25.17 -14.32
CA ALA A 677 2.74 25.21 -14.21
C ALA A 677 3.24 24.98 -12.78
N PHE A 678 2.41 25.28 -11.77
CA PHE A 678 2.75 25.07 -10.37
C PHE A 678 2.45 23.64 -9.89
N VAL A 679 1.50 22.93 -10.51
CA VAL A 679 1.10 21.59 -10.08
C VAL A 679 1.59 20.56 -11.10
N PRO A 680 2.62 19.76 -10.76
CA PRO A 680 3.12 18.74 -11.68
C PRO A 680 2.07 17.65 -11.91
N ARG A 681 2.21 16.95 -13.04
CA ARG A 681 1.39 15.78 -13.34
C ARG A 681 1.99 14.57 -12.63
N PHE A 682 1.16 13.89 -11.86
CA PHE A 682 1.48 12.60 -11.26
C PHE A 682 0.70 11.50 -11.97
N GLN A 683 1.39 10.45 -12.40
CA GLN A 683 0.77 9.30 -13.04
C GLN A 683 1.30 8.00 -12.45
N ASP A 684 0.43 7.23 -11.79
CA ASP A 684 0.80 5.90 -11.31
C ASP A 684 1.01 4.93 -12.49
N GLU A 685 2.21 4.35 -12.54
CA GLU A 685 2.59 3.36 -13.56
C GLU A 685 3.20 2.07 -12.98
N ALA A 686 3.08 1.80 -11.67
CA ALA A 686 3.75 0.68 -11.00
C ALA A 686 3.47 -0.69 -11.64
N THR A 687 2.22 -0.94 -12.04
CA THR A 687 1.84 -2.20 -12.69
C THR A 687 2.51 -2.38 -14.05
N PHE A 688 2.62 -1.31 -14.84
CA PHE A 688 3.19 -1.36 -16.20
C PHE A 688 4.71 -1.37 -16.18
N ARG A 689 5.29 -0.79 -15.13
CA ARG A 689 6.73 -0.71 -14.90
C ARG A 689 7.28 -1.86 -14.08
N GLY A 690 6.45 -2.81 -13.62
CA GLY A 690 6.94 -4.01 -12.93
C GLY A 690 7.26 -3.81 -11.45
N ALA A 691 6.76 -2.74 -10.82
CA ALA A 691 7.08 -2.31 -9.46
C ALA A 691 5.91 -2.48 -8.45
N LEU A 692 4.88 -3.26 -8.79
CA LEU A 692 3.60 -3.37 -8.05
C LEU A 692 3.69 -4.00 -6.64
N ASN A 693 4.77 -4.72 -6.33
CA ASN A 693 4.90 -5.53 -5.11
C ASN A 693 3.72 -6.48 -4.84
N GLU A 694 3.34 -7.26 -5.84
CA GLU A 694 2.23 -8.21 -5.73
C GLU A 694 2.37 -9.23 -4.59
N ARG A 695 1.23 -9.57 -3.98
CA ARG A 695 1.01 -10.64 -2.99
C ARG A 695 1.83 -10.49 -1.72
N ARG A 696 2.02 -9.25 -1.27
CA ARG A 696 2.83 -8.90 -0.10
C ARG A 696 2.28 -7.70 0.66
N PHE A 697 2.74 -7.53 1.89
CA PHE A 697 2.59 -6.32 2.69
C PHE A 697 3.89 -5.52 2.63
N GLY A 698 3.92 -4.41 1.88
CA GLY A 698 5.10 -3.56 1.74
C GLY A 698 5.33 -2.64 2.94
N TRP A 699 6.62 -2.36 3.23
CA TRP A 699 7.08 -1.40 4.25
C TRP A 699 8.13 -0.47 3.66
N GLY A 700 9.31 -0.29 4.28
CA GLY A 700 10.36 0.55 3.76
C GLY A 700 10.82 0.13 2.37
N ALA A 701 11.05 1.11 1.52
CA ALA A 701 11.81 0.97 0.29
C ALA A 701 12.94 2.00 0.30
N ALA A 702 13.94 1.78 -0.53
CA ALA A 702 14.96 2.78 -0.82
C ALA A 702 15.25 2.77 -2.32
N ALA A 703 15.62 3.94 -2.85
CA ALA A 703 16.03 4.12 -4.25
C ALA A 703 17.52 4.45 -4.35
N GLY A 704 18.22 3.83 -5.29
CA GLY A 704 19.68 3.92 -5.43
C GLY A 704 20.16 3.05 -6.59
N ASP A 705 21.37 3.29 -7.08
CA ASP A 705 21.91 2.61 -8.27
C ASP A 705 22.77 1.41 -7.79
N LEU A 706 22.27 0.18 -7.93
CA LEU A 706 22.93 -1.01 -7.35
C LEU A 706 23.99 -1.61 -8.27
N ASP A 707 23.85 -1.43 -9.59
CA ASP A 707 24.80 -1.91 -10.60
C ASP A 707 25.63 -0.80 -11.26
N ASP A 708 25.50 0.43 -10.77
CA ASP A 708 26.15 1.66 -11.25
C ASP A 708 25.95 1.92 -12.74
N ASP A 709 24.82 1.51 -13.31
CA ASP A 709 24.52 1.71 -14.72
C ASP A 709 23.98 3.12 -15.04
N GLY A 710 23.84 3.96 -14.01
CA GLY A 710 23.33 5.32 -14.09
C GLY A 710 21.81 5.40 -14.07
N TRP A 711 21.12 4.32 -13.70
CA TRP A 711 19.67 4.26 -13.51
C TRP A 711 19.33 3.85 -12.07
N PRO A 712 18.47 4.60 -11.36
CA PRO A 712 18.06 4.20 -10.02
C PRO A 712 17.25 2.89 -10.02
N ASP A 713 17.61 2.00 -9.11
CA ASP A 713 16.95 0.76 -8.72
C ASP A 713 16.16 0.94 -7.41
N LEU A 714 15.47 -0.12 -6.98
CA LEU A 714 14.67 -0.13 -5.75
C LEU A 714 14.87 -1.43 -4.96
N VAL A 715 15.06 -1.31 -3.64
CA VAL A 715 14.97 -2.44 -2.69
C VAL A 715 13.79 -2.22 -1.78
N GLN A 716 12.97 -3.25 -1.54
CA GLN A 716 11.78 -3.15 -0.70
C GLN A 716 11.66 -4.27 0.35
N ALA A 717 11.39 -3.85 1.58
CA ALA A 717 11.00 -4.69 2.71
C ALA A 717 9.53 -5.13 2.65
N ASN A 718 9.27 -6.34 3.14
CA ASN A 718 7.94 -6.94 3.20
C ASN A 718 7.70 -7.73 4.49
N GLY A 719 6.43 -8.13 4.68
CA GLY A 719 5.96 -8.98 5.78
C GLY A 719 5.43 -8.17 6.95
N MET A 720 4.40 -8.64 7.64
CA MET A 720 3.73 -7.90 8.72
C MET A 720 4.00 -8.55 10.08
N VAL A 721 3.13 -9.45 10.56
CA VAL A 721 3.27 -10.09 11.88
C VAL A 721 3.15 -11.60 11.79
N ASP A 722 3.96 -12.30 12.55
CA ASP A 722 3.90 -13.76 12.66
C ASP A 722 3.74 -14.26 14.11
N ALA A 723 3.95 -15.56 14.32
CA ALA A 723 3.74 -16.23 15.60
C ALA A 723 5.04 -16.41 16.41
N ARG A 724 6.20 -15.87 15.97
CA ARG A 724 7.48 -15.99 16.70
C ARG A 724 7.42 -15.33 18.08
N LEU A 725 6.67 -14.24 18.21
CA LEU A 725 6.49 -13.49 19.46
C LEU A 725 5.33 -13.98 20.32
N ASP A 726 4.54 -14.95 19.84
CA ASP A 726 3.43 -15.47 20.63
C ASP A 726 3.97 -16.35 21.77
N ALA A 727 3.48 -16.11 22.99
CA ALA A 727 3.78 -16.95 24.14
C ALA A 727 3.50 -18.43 23.84
N GLU A 728 4.21 -19.34 24.51
CA GLU A 728 4.18 -20.80 24.20
C GLU A 728 2.76 -21.38 24.08
N LYS A 729 1.83 -20.95 24.96
CA LYS A 729 0.42 -21.38 24.93
C LYS A 729 -0.35 -21.02 23.65
N TRP A 730 0.12 -20.00 22.92
CA TRP A 730 -0.46 -19.49 21.68
C TRP A 730 0.36 -19.87 20.45
N ARG A 731 1.57 -20.42 20.63
CA ARG A 731 2.48 -20.66 19.53
C ARG A 731 1.93 -21.73 18.58
N ILE A 732 1.87 -21.39 17.30
CA ILE A 732 1.41 -22.32 16.26
C ILE A 732 2.56 -23.29 15.92
N PRO A 733 2.31 -24.60 15.74
CA PRO A 733 3.32 -25.53 15.23
C PRO A 733 3.93 -25.05 13.90
N ALA A 734 5.23 -25.30 13.71
CA ALA A 734 5.92 -24.95 12.47
C ALA A 734 5.20 -25.55 11.25
N GLY A 735 4.93 -24.72 10.23
CA GLY A 735 4.22 -25.13 9.01
C GLY A 735 2.68 -25.05 9.08
N GLN A 736 2.08 -24.83 10.25
CA GLN A 736 0.67 -24.43 10.35
C GLN A 736 0.55 -22.90 10.25
N ARG A 737 -0.46 -22.43 9.53
CA ARG A 737 -0.84 -21.01 9.45
C ARG A 737 -2.30 -20.87 9.86
N ASN A 738 -2.55 -20.13 10.93
CA ASN A 738 -3.89 -19.66 11.28
C ASN A 738 -3.95 -18.19 10.87
N ASP A 739 -4.53 -17.92 9.72
CA ASP A 739 -4.53 -16.57 9.16
C ASP A 739 -5.50 -15.65 9.94
N TYR A 740 -5.12 -14.38 10.11
CA TYR A 740 -5.98 -13.37 10.76
C TYR A 740 -7.00 -12.74 9.80
N TRP A 741 -6.86 -12.91 8.48
CA TRP A 741 -7.67 -12.27 7.44
C TRP A 741 -9.16 -12.51 7.58
N TYR A 742 -9.59 -13.68 8.02
CA TYR A 742 -11.01 -13.94 8.24
C TYR A 742 -11.58 -13.05 9.34
N VAL A 743 -10.86 -12.91 10.45
CA VAL A 743 -11.23 -12.06 11.59
C VAL A 743 -11.17 -10.60 11.16
N ASN A 744 -10.06 -10.19 10.55
CA ASN A 744 -9.83 -8.83 10.06
C ASN A 744 -10.94 -8.40 9.08
N HIS A 745 -11.28 -9.25 8.11
CA HIS A 745 -12.33 -8.99 7.13
C HIS A 745 -13.71 -8.74 7.79
N LYS A 746 -14.02 -9.38 8.92
CA LYS A 746 -15.29 -9.10 9.63
C LYS A 746 -15.26 -7.73 10.29
N LEU A 747 -14.12 -7.32 10.82
CA LEU A 747 -13.94 -6.00 11.39
C LEU A 747 -13.94 -4.89 10.31
N MET A 748 -13.32 -5.13 9.15
CA MET A 748 -13.30 -4.23 8.00
C MET A 748 -14.68 -3.88 7.44
N GLN A 749 -15.70 -4.67 7.78
CA GLN A 749 -17.09 -4.44 7.39
C GLN A 749 -17.86 -3.54 8.38
N SER A 750 -17.28 -3.23 9.56
CA SER A 750 -17.93 -2.43 10.60
C SER A 750 -17.56 -0.95 10.50
N GLY A 751 -18.42 -0.07 11.03
CA GLY A 751 -18.18 1.37 11.08
C GLY A 751 -17.26 1.79 12.24
N PRO A 752 -16.88 3.08 12.30
CA PRO A 752 -15.97 3.62 13.31
C PRO A 752 -16.44 3.41 14.74
N GLU A 753 -17.75 3.27 14.98
CA GLU A 753 -18.32 2.94 16.29
C GLU A 753 -17.85 1.58 16.85
N VAL A 754 -17.32 0.71 15.99
CA VAL A 754 -16.76 -0.58 16.36
C VAL A 754 -15.24 -0.59 16.21
N HIS A 755 -14.73 -0.32 15.00
CA HIS A 755 -13.31 -0.61 14.70
C HIS A 755 -12.31 0.41 15.30
N THR A 756 -12.77 1.56 15.81
CA THR A 756 -11.90 2.49 16.58
C THR A 756 -11.53 1.97 17.98
N TYR A 757 -12.24 0.95 18.48
CA TYR A 757 -12.05 0.42 19.82
C TYR A 757 -11.20 -0.86 19.82
N ALA A 758 -10.04 -0.84 20.46
CA ALA A 758 -9.10 -1.97 20.48
C ALA A 758 -9.69 -3.28 21.05
N ASP A 759 -10.62 -3.23 22.00
CA ASP A 759 -11.31 -4.41 22.55
C ASP A 759 -12.39 -5.01 21.62
N LYS A 760 -12.73 -4.33 20.51
CA LYS A 760 -13.59 -4.90 19.47
C LYS A 760 -12.83 -5.73 18.44
N TRP A 761 -11.51 -5.57 18.38
CA TRP A 761 -10.66 -6.34 17.50
C TRP A 761 -10.55 -7.78 18.02
N GLY A 762 -10.50 -8.73 17.09
CA GLY A 762 -10.32 -10.12 17.47
C GLY A 762 -8.90 -10.41 17.95
N ASP A 763 -8.74 -11.52 18.67
CA ASP A 763 -7.43 -11.91 19.20
C ASP A 763 -6.50 -12.36 18.07
N ILE A 764 -5.37 -11.66 17.91
CA ILE A 764 -4.35 -11.97 16.90
C ILE A 764 -3.31 -12.99 17.40
N ARG A 765 -3.28 -13.31 18.71
CA ARG A 765 -2.34 -14.28 19.27
C ARG A 765 -2.62 -15.68 18.72
N GLY A 766 -1.57 -16.40 18.34
CA GLY A 766 -1.69 -17.69 17.67
C GLY A 766 -2.27 -17.60 16.25
N ARG A 767 -2.20 -16.39 15.65
CA ARG A 767 -2.52 -16.12 14.25
C ARG A 767 -1.40 -15.32 13.59
N VAL A 768 -1.39 -15.31 12.26
CA VAL A 768 -0.39 -14.63 11.44
C VAL A 768 -1.06 -13.73 10.40
N LEU A 769 -0.35 -12.69 9.98
CA LEU A 769 -0.77 -11.79 8.91
C LEU A 769 0.47 -11.46 8.07
N TYR A 770 0.51 -11.95 6.83
CA TYR A 770 1.70 -11.86 5.97
C TYR A 770 3.02 -12.22 6.67
N PRO A 771 3.15 -13.45 7.19
CA PRO A 771 4.35 -13.84 7.92
C PRO A 771 5.50 -14.20 6.98
N ASN A 772 6.69 -13.68 7.25
CA ASN A 772 7.95 -14.05 6.59
C ASN A 772 7.82 -13.95 5.07
N GLU A 773 7.80 -12.72 4.56
CA GLU A 773 7.69 -12.48 3.12
C GLU A 773 9.06 -12.18 2.54
N ALA A 774 9.30 -12.67 1.32
CA ALA A 774 10.52 -12.36 0.59
C ALA A 774 10.56 -10.87 0.24
N ARG A 775 11.74 -10.29 0.32
CA ARG A 775 12.05 -8.92 -0.11
C ARG A 775 11.99 -8.80 -1.63
N ARG A 776 12.09 -7.57 -2.14
CA ARG A 776 12.17 -7.26 -3.58
C ARG A 776 13.45 -6.49 -3.88
N VAL A 777 14.04 -6.76 -5.04
CA VAL A 777 15.07 -5.91 -5.65
C VAL A 777 14.64 -5.68 -7.07
N TYR A 778 14.10 -4.50 -7.32
CA TYR A 778 13.64 -4.05 -8.62
C TYR A 778 14.81 -3.39 -9.33
N LEU A 779 15.42 -4.15 -10.24
CA LEU A 779 16.48 -3.64 -11.10
C LEU A 779 15.87 -2.92 -12.30
N ASN A 780 16.29 -1.69 -12.53
CA ASN A 780 15.89 -0.89 -13.67
C ASN A 780 16.47 -1.50 -14.96
N LEU A 781 15.66 -1.52 -16.02
CA LEU A 781 16.07 -2.07 -17.32
C LEU A 781 16.88 -1.05 -18.16
N GLY A 782 17.10 0.14 -17.61
CA GLY A 782 17.95 1.18 -18.17
C GLY A 782 17.57 1.56 -19.59
N ASP A 783 18.58 1.78 -20.44
CA ASP A 783 18.42 2.20 -21.84
C ASP A 783 17.53 1.27 -22.68
N ALA A 784 17.41 -0.02 -22.31
CA ALA A 784 16.54 -0.95 -23.01
C ALA A 784 15.05 -0.62 -22.78
N ARG A 785 14.72 -0.14 -21.57
CA ARG A 785 13.36 0.20 -21.19
C ARG A 785 13.34 1.13 -19.94
N PRO A 786 13.58 2.44 -20.13
CA PRO A 786 13.73 3.39 -19.02
C PRO A 786 12.60 3.36 -17.99
N GLY A 787 12.97 3.23 -16.72
CA GLY A 787 12.04 3.20 -15.60
C GLY A 787 11.10 2.00 -15.59
N HIS A 788 11.44 0.91 -16.30
CA HIS A 788 10.80 -0.39 -16.10
C HIS A 788 11.73 -1.29 -15.29
N PHE A 789 11.14 -2.10 -14.43
CA PHE A 789 11.83 -2.92 -13.45
C PHE A 789 11.59 -4.40 -13.66
N VAL A 790 12.56 -5.19 -13.20
CA VAL A 790 12.44 -6.63 -13.00
C VAL A 790 12.86 -6.97 -11.58
N ASP A 791 12.09 -7.82 -10.89
CA ASP A 791 12.47 -8.30 -9.57
C ASP A 791 13.56 -9.37 -9.67
N VAL A 792 14.76 -9.05 -9.20
CA VAL A 792 15.97 -9.89 -9.19
C VAL A 792 16.40 -10.31 -7.80
N ALA A 793 15.55 -10.12 -6.76
CA ALA A 793 15.89 -10.41 -5.36
C ALA A 793 16.54 -11.79 -5.15
N LYS A 794 16.04 -12.80 -5.87
CA LYS A 794 16.58 -14.15 -5.86
C LYS A 794 17.95 -14.26 -6.52
N ASP A 795 18.11 -13.60 -7.67
CA ASP A 795 19.31 -13.70 -8.47
C ASP A 795 20.51 -13.00 -7.81
N VAL A 796 20.25 -11.97 -7.00
CA VAL A 796 21.26 -11.23 -6.22
C VAL A 796 21.39 -11.69 -4.77
N GLY A 797 20.62 -12.69 -4.30
CA GLY A 797 20.84 -13.30 -2.98
C GLY A 797 20.10 -12.70 -1.78
N ILE A 798 19.09 -11.84 -1.99
CA ILE A 798 18.32 -11.17 -0.92
C ILE A 798 16.92 -11.80 -0.69
N GLU A 799 16.71 -13.05 -1.12
CA GLU A 799 15.40 -13.72 -1.12
C GLU A 799 14.92 -14.23 0.24
N ALA A 800 15.77 -14.20 1.26
CA ALA A 800 15.45 -14.74 2.58
C ALA A 800 14.20 -14.05 3.17
N PRO A 801 13.11 -14.80 3.44
CA PRO A 801 11.88 -14.23 3.93
C PRO A 801 11.97 -13.87 5.42
N ASP A 802 11.51 -12.67 5.78
CA ASP A 802 11.36 -12.22 7.17
C ASP A 802 10.21 -11.20 7.29
N ASN A 803 9.98 -10.67 8.49
CA ASN A 803 9.14 -9.49 8.71
C ASN A 803 10.05 -8.26 8.77
N SER A 804 10.34 -7.71 7.59
CA SER A 804 11.27 -6.59 7.41
C SER A 804 10.58 -5.22 7.51
N ARG A 805 11.33 -4.17 7.86
CA ARG A 805 10.82 -2.80 8.07
C ARG A 805 11.56 -1.78 7.21
N GLY A 806 12.49 -1.00 7.77
CA GLY A 806 13.29 -0.03 7.04
C GLY A 806 14.39 -0.65 6.17
N VAL A 807 14.69 -0.01 5.06
CA VAL A 807 15.74 -0.36 4.09
C VAL A 807 16.68 0.83 3.93
N LEU A 808 17.94 0.66 4.28
CA LEU A 808 19.02 1.60 3.99
C LEU A 808 19.81 1.09 2.78
N MET A 809 20.05 1.98 1.81
CA MET A 809 21.05 1.79 0.77
C MET A 809 22.09 2.89 0.88
N ALA A 810 23.33 2.50 1.16
CA ALA A 810 24.45 3.40 1.37
C ALA A 810 25.75 2.64 1.11
N ASP A 811 26.79 3.35 0.70
CA ASP A 811 28.13 2.78 0.54
C ASP A 811 28.81 2.76 1.92
N LEU A 812 28.64 1.66 2.66
CA LEU A 812 29.00 1.56 4.08
C LEU A 812 30.46 1.16 4.29
N ASP A 813 31.15 0.64 3.28
CA ASP A 813 32.58 0.37 3.32
C ASP A 813 33.46 1.23 2.38
N ASP A 814 32.86 2.27 1.78
CA ASP A 814 33.49 3.32 0.96
C ASP A 814 34.21 2.76 -0.27
N ASP A 815 33.70 1.68 -0.85
CA ASP A 815 34.30 1.02 -2.00
C ASP A 815 33.70 1.48 -3.34
N GLY A 816 32.58 2.19 -3.29
CA GLY A 816 31.90 2.78 -4.43
C GLY A 816 30.70 2.01 -4.94
N ASP A 817 30.31 0.87 -4.35
CA ASP A 817 28.98 0.27 -4.55
C ASP A 817 28.05 0.47 -3.34
N LEU A 818 26.74 0.46 -3.58
CA LEU A 818 25.75 0.64 -2.51
C LEU A 818 25.48 -0.69 -1.80
N ASP A 819 25.83 -0.75 -0.51
CA ASP A 819 25.42 -1.83 0.40
C ASP A 819 23.96 -1.70 0.82
N VAL A 820 23.42 -2.78 1.38
CA VAL A 820 22.01 -2.82 1.82
C VAL A 820 21.92 -3.28 3.27
N LEU A 821 21.30 -2.46 4.13
CA LEU A 821 20.92 -2.84 5.50
C LEU A 821 19.40 -2.82 5.63
N ILE A 822 18.82 -3.92 6.09
CA ILE A 822 17.38 -4.07 6.29
C ILE A 822 17.08 -4.38 7.74
N THR A 823 16.26 -3.55 8.39
CA THR A 823 15.78 -3.82 9.74
C THR A 823 14.69 -4.88 9.74
N ASN A 824 14.64 -5.71 10.79
CA ASN A 824 13.66 -6.79 10.92
C ASN A 824 12.96 -6.71 12.28
N GLN A 825 11.65 -6.87 12.28
CA GLN A 825 10.83 -6.67 13.47
C GLN A 825 11.05 -7.77 14.53
N HIS A 826 11.23 -9.02 14.07
CA HIS A 826 11.27 -10.23 14.90
C HIS A 826 12.66 -10.92 14.86
N ALA A 827 13.68 -10.20 14.40
CA ALA A 827 15.04 -10.70 14.23
C ALA A 827 16.04 -9.53 14.27
N PRO A 828 17.35 -9.79 14.42
CA PRO A 828 18.37 -8.79 14.15
C PRO A 828 18.26 -8.22 12.73
N VAL A 829 18.94 -7.09 12.48
CA VAL A 829 19.04 -6.50 11.13
C VAL A 829 19.64 -7.49 10.11
N SER A 830 19.46 -7.27 8.83
CA SER A 830 20.17 -7.99 7.77
C SER A 830 21.09 -7.03 7.05
N LEU A 831 22.38 -7.37 6.99
CA LEU A 831 23.40 -6.58 6.32
C LEU A 831 23.92 -7.34 5.09
N TYR A 832 23.97 -6.65 3.96
CA TYR A 832 24.42 -7.19 2.68
C TYR A 832 25.54 -6.34 2.10
N ARG A 833 26.65 -7.00 1.77
CA ARG A 833 27.72 -6.38 0.97
C ARG A 833 27.34 -6.44 -0.50
N ASN A 834 27.44 -5.33 -1.21
CA ASN A 834 27.39 -5.38 -2.67
C ASN A 834 28.74 -5.83 -3.23
N THR A 835 28.73 -6.78 -4.17
CA THR A 835 29.96 -7.38 -4.70
C THR A 835 30.38 -6.81 -6.05
N LEU A 836 29.75 -5.73 -6.51
CA LEU A 836 30.05 -5.12 -7.80
C LEU A 836 31.55 -4.80 -7.91
N ARG A 837 32.19 -4.41 -6.80
CA ARG A 837 33.63 -4.11 -6.73
C ARG A 837 34.46 -5.11 -5.93
N ALA A 838 33.85 -6.11 -5.28
CA ALA A 838 34.52 -7.08 -4.41
C ALA A 838 35.54 -8.04 -5.10
N SER A 839 35.75 -7.95 -6.42
CA SER A 839 36.75 -8.71 -7.18
C SER A 839 38.04 -7.90 -7.50
N ALA A 840 38.41 -6.95 -6.65
CA ALA A 840 39.56 -6.06 -6.82
C ALA A 840 40.96 -6.73 -6.74
N THR A 841 41.12 -7.99 -7.18
CA THR A 841 42.46 -8.55 -7.40
C THR A 841 42.98 -8.44 -8.82
N ASP A 842 42.20 -8.24 -9.89
CA ASP A 842 42.81 -8.18 -11.25
C ASP A 842 42.10 -7.35 -12.36
N ALA A 843 40.96 -6.70 -12.11
CA ALA A 843 40.36 -5.76 -13.08
C ALA A 843 39.64 -4.63 -12.38
N LYS A 844 39.81 -3.38 -12.85
CA LYS A 844 38.88 -2.30 -12.51
C LYS A 844 37.47 -2.71 -12.97
N PRO A 845 36.43 -2.47 -12.17
CA PRO A 845 35.05 -2.72 -12.60
C PRO A 845 34.77 -1.98 -13.92
N ASP A 846 33.96 -2.59 -14.79
CA ASP A 846 33.43 -1.94 -16.01
C ASP A 846 32.18 -1.07 -15.66
N ALA A 847 32.16 -0.56 -14.42
CA ALA A 847 31.12 0.20 -13.77
C ALA A 847 31.80 1.28 -12.90
N HIS A 848 31.51 2.54 -13.19
CA HIS A 848 32.11 3.71 -12.56
C HIS A 848 31.05 4.49 -11.79
N PHE A 849 31.47 5.30 -10.83
CA PHE A 849 30.57 6.16 -10.06
C PHE A 849 31.18 7.53 -9.82
N VAL A 850 30.36 8.47 -9.36
CA VAL A 850 30.84 9.70 -8.72
C VAL A 850 29.98 10.01 -7.50
N GLY A 851 30.66 10.28 -6.39
CA GLY A 851 30.03 10.65 -5.12
C GLY A 851 30.24 12.13 -4.79
N LEU A 852 29.23 12.79 -4.21
CA LEU A 852 29.33 14.18 -3.75
C LEU A 852 28.86 14.32 -2.31
N SER A 853 29.68 14.99 -1.48
CA SER A 853 29.24 15.56 -0.20
C SER A 853 29.13 17.07 -0.36
N LEU A 854 28.00 17.65 0.01
CA LEU A 854 27.74 19.10 -0.15
C LEU A 854 27.79 19.80 1.20
N VAL A 855 28.42 20.97 1.23
CA VAL A 855 28.43 21.83 2.43
C VAL A 855 27.93 23.22 2.06
N GLY A 856 26.79 23.62 2.62
CA GLY A 856 26.24 24.97 2.45
C GLY A 856 27.08 26.06 3.11
N ASP A 857 26.80 27.32 2.80
CA ASP A 857 27.53 28.46 3.37
C ASP A 857 27.11 28.80 4.82
N GLY A 858 26.09 28.13 5.35
CA GLY A 858 25.55 28.34 6.69
C GLY A 858 24.82 29.68 6.86
N GLN A 859 24.47 30.34 5.75
CA GLN A 859 23.72 31.61 5.77
C GLN A 859 22.50 31.57 4.85
N ARG A 860 22.70 31.15 3.60
CA ARG A 860 21.63 31.02 2.59
C ARG A 860 21.21 29.57 2.42
N THR A 861 22.18 28.66 2.52
CA THR A 861 21.93 27.23 2.55
C THR A 861 22.49 26.70 3.86
N HIS A 862 21.70 25.90 4.58
CA HIS A 862 22.19 25.22 5.77
C HIS A 862 23.46 24.41 5.47
N ARG A 863 24.35 24.24 6.45
CA ARG A 863 25.62 23.50 6.27
C ARG A 863 25.42 22.09 5.74
N SER A 864 24.36 21.41 6.18
CA SER A 864 23.97 20.07 5.72
C SER A 864 23.42 20.02 4.29
N ALA A 865 23.23 21.18 3.63
CA ALA A 865 22.78 21.32 2.26
C ALA A 865 21.45 20.61 1.90
N VAL A 866 20.61 20.30 2.90
CA VAL A 866 19.33 19.60 2.71
C VAL A 866 18.47 20.31 1.65
N GLY A 867 17.91 19.51 0.74
CA GLY A 867 17.09 19.94 -0.39
C GLY A 867 17.86 20.65 -1.52
N THR A 868 19.20 20.66 -1.48
CA THR A 868 20.02 21.15 -2.61
C THR A 868 19.97 20.17 -3.78
N ARG A 869 19.65 20.68 -4.97
CA ARG A 869 19.56 19.90 -6.21
C ARG A 869 20.88 19.86 -6.97
N VAL A 870 21.24 18.69 -7.48
CA VAL A 870 22.44 18.46 -8.30
C VAL A 870 22.05 17.78 -9.60
N VAL A 871 22.56 18.34 -10.71
CA VAL A 871 22.48 17.72 -12.03
C VAL A 871 23.89 17.34 -12.48
N VAL A 872 24.13 16.05 -12.68
CA VAL A 872 25.39 15.57 -13.28
C VAL A 872 25.19 15.30 -14.76
N SER A 873 26.22 15.56 -15.56
CA SER A 873 26.20 15.33 -17.00
C SER A 873 27.55 14.86 -17.54
N TYR A 874 27.49 13.90 -18.47
CA TYR A 874 28.64 13.32 -19.15
C TYR A 874 28.25 12.80 -20.54
N GLU A 875 29.24 12.41 -21.35
CA GLU A 875 29.01 11.82 -22.66
C GLU A 875 29.31 10.32 -22.62
N GLU A 876 28.32 9.51 -22.99
CA GLU A 876 28.48 8.06 -23.12
C GLU A 876 27.99 7.62 -24.50
N SER A 877 28.82 6.89 -25.24
CA SER A 877 28.49 6.38 -26.59
C SER A 877 27.97 7.47 -27.56
N GLY A 878 28.45 8.71 -27.43
CA GLY A 878 28.04 9.85 -28.27
C GLY A 878 26.68 10.46 -27.90
N LYS A 879 26.10 10.09 -26.75
CA LYS A 879 24.90 10.72 -26.18
C LYS A 879 25.29 11.47 -24.91
N ARG A 880 24.66 12.62 -24.68
CA ARG A 880 24.69 13.30 -23.39
C ARG A 880 23.77 12.56 -22.43
N VAL A 881 24.31 12.14 -21.29
CA VAL A 881 23.57 11.57 -20.16
C VAL A 881 23.43 12.66 -19.11
N GLU A 882 22.24 12.77 -18.51
CA GLU A 882 21.97 13.64 -17.37
C GLU A 882 21.29 12.82 -16.28
N GLN A 883 21.67 13.07 -15.03
CA GLN A 883 21.03 12.49 -13.87
C GLN A 883 20.79 13.60 -12.84
N VAL A 884 19.69 13.49 -12.10
CA VAL A 884 19.28 14.47 -11.11
C VAL A 884 19.12 13.79 -9.75
N ARG A 885 19.66 14.41 -8.70
CA ARG A 885 19.39 14.05 -7.32
C ARG A 885 19.29 15.29 -6.43
N GLU A 886 18.62 15.14 -5.30
CA GLU A 886 18.52 16.15 -4.24
C GLU A 886 19.06 15.57 -2.93
N VAL A 887 19.65 16.43 -2.09
CA VAL A 887 20.11 16.04 -0.75
C VAL A 887 18.89 15.81 0.13
N GLY A 888 18.56 14.55 0.41
CA GLY A 888 17.49 14.15 1.32
C GLY A 888 18.04 13.52 2.60
N LEU A 889 17.30 13.62 3.70
CA LEU A 889 17.65 12.95 4.96
C LEU A 889 16.99 11.58 5.10
N MET A 890 15.82 11.39 4.48
CA MET A 890 15.04 10.15 4.53
C MET A 890 15.23 9.35 3.25
N GLY A 891 15.50 8.04 3.39
CA GLY A 891 15.52 7.09 2.26
C GLY A 891 14.15 6.45 2.01
N GLY A 892 13.28 6.51 3.00
CA GLY A 892 11.96 5.90 3.00
C GLY A 892 11.43 5.72 4.43
N PHE A 893 10.53 4.77 4.62
CA PHE A 893 10.00 4.41 5.94
C PHE A 893 11.07 3.74 6.80
N SER A 894 11.23 4.23 8.04
CA SER A 894 12.16 3.70 9.04
C SER A 894 13.62 3.57 8.56
N ALA A 895 14.05 4.40 7.60
CA ALA A 895 15.43 4.45 7.15
C ALA A 895 15.82 5.86 6.70
N SER A 896 16.99 6.34 7.15
CA SER A 896 17.61 7.53 6.57
C SER A 896 18.22 7.24 5.18
N ALA A 897 18.61 8.29 4.47
CA ALA A 897 19.41 8.19 3.25
C ALA A 897 20.92 8.26 3.58
N ASP A 898 21.78 7.84 2.63
CA ASP A 898 23.19 8.25 2.63
C ASP A 898 23.23 9.79 2.51
N PRO A 899 23.92 10.51 3.42
CA PRO A 899 24.02 11.96 3.35
C PRO A 899 24.79 12.46 2.11
N ARG A 900 25.49 11.57 1.41
CA ARG A 900 26.22 11.85 0.17
C ARG A 900 25.38 11.46 -1.03
N LEU A 901 25.49 12.23 -2.11
CA LEU A 901 24.85 11.91 -3.37
C LEU A 901 25.73 10.92 -4.15
N HIS A 902 25.13 9.80 -4.55
CA HIS A 902 25.79 8.77 -5.35
C HIS A 902 25.22 8.76 -6.78
N PHE A 903 26.08 8.75 -7.80
CA PHE A 903 25.69 8.64 -9.20
C PHE A 903 26.50 7.55 -9.90
N GLY A 904 25.85 6.47 -10.35
CA GLY A 904 26.47 5.50 -11.24
C GLY A 904 26.71 6.11 -12.62
N LEU A 905 27.80 5.73 -13.28
CA LEU A 905 28.26 6.30 -14.55
C LEU A 905 28.33 5.26 -15.67
N GLY A 906 27.94 4.02 -15.39
CA GLY A 906 28.12 2.88 -16.27
C GLY A 906 29.60 2.75 -16.66
N ARG A 907 29.87 2.78 -17.96
CA ARG A 907 31.24 2.63 -18.49
C ARG A 907 32.02 3.93 -18.57
N HIS A 908 31.44 5.06 -18.17
CA HIS A 908 32.10 6.35 -18.28
C HIS A 908 33.12 6.56 -17.15
N ALA A 909 34.40 6.36 -17.47
CA ALA A 909 35.53 6.59 -16.55
C ALA A 909 36.07 8.03 -16.54
N GLY A 910 35.47 8.93 -17.35
CA GLY A 910 35.98 10.29 -17.57
C GLY A 910 35.48 11.29 -16.53
N PRO A 911 35.96 12.55 -16.59
CA PRO A 911 35.41 13.62 -15.77
C PRO A 911 33.91 13.83 -16.03
N VAL A 912 33.17 14.19 -14.98
CA VAL A 912 31.73 14.47 -15.01
C VAL A 912 31.51 15.93 -14.67
N LYS A 913 30.61 16.61 -15.38
CA LYS A 913 30.21 17.97 -15.02
C LYS A 913 29.03 17.93 -14.07
N ALA A 914 29.10 18.67 -12.97
CA ALA A 914 27.97 18.84 -12.06
C ALA A 914 27.55 20.31 -11.98
N VAL A 915 26.23 20.53 -12.01
CA VAL A 915 25.59 21.81 -11.74
C VAL A 915 24.86 21.70 -10.40
N ILE A 916 25.26 22.51 -9.43
CA ILE A 916 24.70 22.50 -8.07
C ILE A 916 23.81 23.73 -7.91
N HIS A 917 22.53 23.49 -7.59
CA HIS A 917 21.51 24.51 -7.41
C HIS A 917 21.31 24.82 -5.92
N TRP A 918 22.20 25.66 -5.39
CA TRP A 918 22.14 26.14 -4.02
C TRP A 918 20.95 27.06 -3.75
N TYR A 919 20.51 27.15 -2.48
CA TYR A 919 19.47 28.09 -2.08
C TYR A 919 19.96 29.54 -2.15
N GLY A 920 19.13 30.39 -2.76
CA GLY A 920 19.37 31.84 -2.85
C GLY A 920 20.67 32.24 -3.54
N ALA A 921 21.32 31.35 -4.30
CA ALA A 921 22.59 31.59 -4.96
C ALA A 921 22.56 31.18 -6.44
N GLN A 922 23.52 31.69 -7.22
CA GLN A 922 23.69 31.26 -8.60
C GLN A 922 24.17 29.80 -8.64
N PRO A 923 23.73 29.00 -9.63
CA PRO A 923 24.22 27.64 -9.79
C PRO A 923 25.74 27.59 -9.86
N GLN A 924 26.35 26.62 -9.19
CA GLN A 924 27.78 26.38 -9.22
C GLN A 924 28.09 25.22 -10.15
N GLU A 925 28.96 25.46 -11.13
CA GLU A 925 29.49 24.41 -12.00
C GLU A 925 30.81 23.88 -11.45
N VAL A 926 30.95 22.56 -11.37
CA VAL A 926 32.19 21.87 -11.00
C VAL A 926 32.45 20.69 -11.93
N THR A 927 33.72 20.33 -12.06
CA THR A 927 34.14 19.09 -12.74
C THR A 927 34.56 18.10 -11.67
N LEU A 928 33.98 16.91 -11.70
CA LEU A 928 34.20 15.84 -10.76
C LEU A 928 35.01 14.72 -11.41
N GLU A 929 35.88 14.10 -10.63
CA GLU A 929 36.59 12.89 -11.03
C GLU A 929 35.75 11.64 -10.72
N ALA A 930 35.71 10.68 -11.64
CA ALA A 930 35.07 9.39 -11.42
C ALA A 930 35.82 8.56 -10.36
N ASP A 931 35.14 7.54 -9.83
CA ASP A 931 35.60 6.53 -8.87
C ASP A 931 35.97 7.11 -7.49
N ARG A 932 35.24 8.12 -7.00
CA ARG A 932 35.42 8.67 -5.63
C ARG A 932 34.30 9.59 -5.17
N TYR A 933 34.22 9.77 -3.86
CA TYR A 933 33.50 10.87 -3.22
C TYR A 933 34.32 12.16 -3.22
N GLN A 934 33.65 13.29 -3.46
CA GLN A 934 34.24 14.63 -3.46
C GLN A 934 33.38 15.60 -2.65
N GLU A 935 34.02 16.38 -1.77
CA GLU A 935 33.34 17.44 -1.03
C GLU A 935 33.28 18.72 -1.90
N VAL A 936 32.09 19.31 -2.00
CA VAL A 936 31.89 20.60 -2.67
C VAL A 936 31.22 21.58 -1.70
N ARG A 937 31.89 22.72 -1.48
CA ARG A 937 31.40 23.78 -0.60
C ARG A 937 30.77 24.91 -1.40
N GLN A 938 29.63 25.41 -0.93
CA GLN A 938 28.99 26.60 -1.48
C GLN A 938 29.94 27.80 -1.38
N PRO A 939 30.12 28.61 -2.45
CA PRO A 939 30.90 29.82 -2.37
C PRO A 939 30.29 30.83 -1.38
N PRO A 940 31.11 31.51 -0.55
CA PRO A 940 30.61 32.47 0.40
C PRO A 940 29.86 33.60 -0.30
N ALA A 941 28.82 34.14 0.36
CA ALA A 941 28.08 35.27 -0.17
C ALA A 941 29.03 36.44 -0.49
N PRO A 942 28.85 37.15 -1.62
CA PRO A 942 29.66 38.32 -1.92
C PRO A 942 29.51 39.32 -0.79
N THR A 943 30.58 39.58 -0.04
CA THR A 943 30.58 40.58 1.02
C THR A 943 30.08 41.90 0.42
N ALA A 944 28.91 42.38 0.84
CA ALA A 944 28.47 43.71 0.46
C ALA A 944 29.58 44.67 0.90
N LEU A 945 30.23 45.34 -0.05
CA LEU A 945 31.17 46.41 0.23
C LEU A 945 30.41 47.41 1.10
N ARG A 946 30.63 47.36 2.42
CA ARG A 946 30.19 48.40 3.34
C ARG A 946 30.82 49.67 2.81
N GLY A 947 30.02 50.50 2.14
CA GLY A 947 30.39 51.86 1.83
C GLY A 947 30.83 52.51 3.13
N GLY A 948 32.12 52.81 3.22
CA GLY A 948 32.68 53.63 4.29
C GLY A 948 32.07 55.04 4.27
N PRO A 949 32.29 55.77 5.38
CA PRO A 949 31.33 56.66 6.04
C PRO A 949 30.75 57.81 5.20
#